data_AF-A0A2G2JQI5-F1
#
_entry.id   AF-A0A2G2JQI5-F1
#
_cell.length_a   1.000
_cell.length_b   1.000
_cell.length_c   1.000
_cell.angle_alpha   90.00
_cell.angle_beta   90.00
_cell.angle_gamma   90.00
#
_symmetry.space_group_name_H-M   'P 1'
#
loop_
_entity.id
_entity.type
_entity.pdbx_description
1 polymer ?
#
loop_
_entity_poly.entity_id
_entity_poly.type
_entity_poly.pdbx_seq_one_letter_code
_entity_poly.pdbx_strand_id
1 'polypeptide(L)'
;MAKPSSIGTTLLSYSRVSIWLALLFIACGLALQSLQVNVMAQSDVDKAYASAVAEQTALALSTRLLDTRRMQVAASSHPKTSALLISNDINANTDWLNSLKIMLPGATEIEVVTSANIQTLQQKYSFAVQDLANRTLRGNDMKLEAVTLNNRQRFFWASPVPANGTPQGVLLVQYGEDWLNAFRSAAAHNLGYMTVTQKLNPNEPTGINIFTAGESPVRSIDPITIPINNYWFLTFTPSDQRPALSMLSLSFPWLLTLGLTLGSLFIILWVQKRALQKNQQHFIQFLRRYFHDEIKENPKFSLSLFNELAQEVRAASEDVLNDLKSKEKKGAIQQKASQKTDAPQRESGARNDLPEVTDEPELPEIIEPSAALKDGGIPRHIFRAYDIRGLVDSELTDEHITNLGRALGSEIRKRGFERINLAWDGRLSSEHLANTLQAGILSAGCSVNRLGMLPTGALYYSTFELDTPCGVMITGSHNPKEYNGLKIVIDQLPLSEQELLGLRERTINEDYSTGYAGARENNIEDQYLSRIEDDIQISRDMTIVIDAGNGVAGPLAIKLFKELGLEVIDIHCDVDGNFPNHHPDPGEPENLEDLKNAILLHDADLGLAFDGDGDRVALLDNEGTIIWPDRLMMLLIEDILPRRPGSDVLFDVKSSRHLAPMINRLGGRPTMWKTGHSLMKRKLKELKGSVGGEFSGHFYIAERWYGFDDGLYAGARLLEILSARRESVADVFKALPEDVSTPEIALNTTEDRKFTLIDDLAKDEALISEGRVFNTDGLRIEFTDGWGLIRASNTTPRLTLRFAGDNEETLQRIQALMKQALTRHAPEIETPF
;
A
#
# COMPACT_ATOMS: atom_id res chain seq x y z
N MET A 1 64.28 63.23 -11.06
CA MET A 1 63.76 61.89 -11.41
C MET A 1 64.40 61.45 -12.71
N ALA A 2 64.88 60.21 -12.81
CA ALA A 2 65.50 59.71 -14.04
C ALA A 2 64.45 59.40 -15.12
N LYS A 3 64.78 59.60 -16.40
CA LYS A 3 63.97 59.06 -17.50
C LYS A 3 64.07 57.53 -17.48
N PRO A 4 62.96 56.77 -17.55
CA PRO A 4 63.04 55.33 -17.72
C PRO A 4 63.75 54.99 -19.04
N SER A 5 64.63 53.99 -19.00
CA SER A 5 65.25 53.45 -20.20
C SER A 5 64.18 52.81 -21.10
N SER A 6 64.33 52.96 -22.42
CA SER A 6 63.41 52.38 -23.39
C SER A 6 63.65 50.86 -23.51
N ILE A 7 63.10 50.10 -22.58
CA ILE A 7 63.11 48.63 -22.60
C ILE A 7 62.38 48.17 -23.87
N GLY A 8 63.12 47.57 -24.80
CA GLY A 8 62.53 46.97 -26.00
C GLY A 8 61.64 45.78 -25.64
N THR A 9 60.46 45.67 -26.27
CA THR A 9 59.55 44.55 -26.00
C THR A 9 60.19 43.23 -26.42
N THR A 10 60.11 42.21 -25.56
CA THR A 10 60.60 40.87 -25.89
C THR A 10 59.47 40.06 -26.52
N LEU A 11 59.79 39.03 -27.31
CA LEU A 11 58.78 38.09 -27.81
C LEU A 11 58.01 37.43 -26.65
N LEU A 12 58.67 37.15 -25.52
CA LEU A 12 58.01 36.69 -24.29
C LEU A 12 56.98 37.68 -23.72
N SER A 13 57.17 39.00 -23.87
CA SER A 13 56.17 39.96 -23.37
C SER A 13 54.83 39.85 -24.11
N TYR A 14 54.86 39.61 -25.42
CA TYR A 14 53.64 39.35 -26.20
C TYR A 14 52.99 38.02 -25.78
N SER A 15 53.78 36.95 -25.59
CA SER A 15 53.28 35.65 -25.16
C SER A 15 52.63 35.69 -23.77
N ARG A 16 53.20 36.46 -22.83
CA ARG A 16 52.59 36.71 -21.51
C ARG A 16 51.26 37.46 -21.63
N VAL A 17 51.16 38.45 -22.51
CA VAL A 17 49.91 39.19 -22.75
C VAL A 17 48.81 38.27 -23.32
N SER A 18 49.13 37.35 -24.25
CA SER A 18 48.14 36.37 -24.73
C SER A 18 47.67 35.41 -23.63
N ILE A 19 48.53 34.99 -22.71
CA ILE A 19 48.15 34.11 -21.58
C ILE A 19 47.20 34.85 -20.63
N TRP A 20 47.50 36.09 -20.25
CA TRP A 20 46.63 36.88 -19.38
C TRP A 20 45.27 37.20 -20.03
N LEU A 21 45.24 37.48 -21.34
CA LEU A 21 43.98 37.65 -22.07
C LEU A 21 43.17 36.35 -22.13
N ALA A 22 43.81 35.20 -22.35
CA ALA A 22 43.11 33.91 -22.35
C ALA A 22 42.49 33.61 -20.98
N LEU A 23 43.24 33.81 -19.88
CA LEU A 23 42.75 33.64 -18.52
C LEU A 23 41.59 34.60 -18.19
N LEU A 24 41.66 35.85 -18.65
CA LEU A 24 40.59 36.84 -18.48
C LEU A 24 39.29 36.41 -19.19
N PHE A 25 39.39 35.94 -20.44
CA PHE A 25 38.22 35.47 -21.18
C PHE A 25 37.64 34.18 -20.58
N ILE A 26 38.46 33.24 -20.11
CA ILE A 26 38.00 32.03 -19.42
C ILE A 26 37.26 32.40 -18.12
N ALA A 27 37.82 33.30 -17.30
CA ALA A 27 37.17 33.78 -16.08
C ALA A 27 35.84 34.49 -16.37
N CYS A 28 35.77 35.28 -17.44
CA CYS A 28 34.53 35.93 -17.89
C CYS A 28 33.48 34.91 -18.38
N GLY A 29 33.89 33.86 -19.09
CA GLY A 29 33.02 32.75 -19.50
C GLY A 29 32.45 31.97 -18.31
N LEU A 30 33.28 31.66 -17.32
CA LEU A 30 32.86 31.01 -16.07
C LEU A 30 31.89 31.89 -15.27
N ALA A 31 32.13 33.20 -15.19
CA ALA A 31 31.23 34.14 -14.54
C ALA A 31 29.87 34.24 -15.27
N LEU A 32 29.87 34.28 -16.60
CA LEU A 32 28.66 34.26 -17.42
C LEU A 32 27.88 32.95 -17.30
N GLN A 33 28.56 31.79 -17.28
CA GLN A 33 27.91 30.51 -17.04
C GLN A 33 27.35 30.42 -15.61
N SER A 34 28.08 30.87 -14.59
CA SER A 34 27.58 30.91 -13.21
C SER A 34 26.32 31.78 -13.07
N LEU A 35 26.32 32.96 -13.70
CA LEU A 35 25.13 33.81 -13.78
C LEU A 35 23.98 33.11 -14.52
N GLN A 36 24.25 32.45 -15.65
CA GLN A 36 23.25 31.72 -16.42
C GLN A 36 22.67 30.52 -15.67
N VAL A 37 23.48 29.77 -14.93
CA VAL A 37 23.04 28.65 -14.08
C VAL A 37 22.16 29.15 -12.94
N ASN A 38 22.52 30.26 -12.29
CA ASN A 38 21.66 30.88 -11.28
C ASN A 38 20.34 31.44 -11.87
N VAL A 39 20.32 31.87 -13.13
CA VAL A 39 19.07 32.24 -13.84
C VAL A 39 18.27 30.99 -14.27
N MET A 40 18.91 29.83 -14.44
CA MET A 40 18.22 28.55 -14.67
C MET A 40 17.58 27.96 -13.39
N ALA A 41 17.87 28.50 -12.20
CA ALA A 41 17.09 28.23 -10.98
C ALA A 41 15.68 28.85 -11.00
N GLN A 42 15.21 29.36 -12.15
CA GLN A 42 13.85 29.86 -12.34
C GLN A 42 12.77 28.78 -12.06
N SER A 43 13.12 27.49 -12.11
CA SER A 43 12.35 26.37 -11.52
C SER A 43 11.77 26.71 -10.14
N ASP A 44 12.62 27.20 -9.25
CA ASP A 44 12.29 27.30 -7.83
C ASP A 44 11.47 28.56 -7.54
N VAL A 45 11.69 29.62 -8.35
CA VAL A 45 10.86 30.83 -8.37
C VAL A 45 9.47 30.53 -8.93
N ASP A 46 9.39 29.77 -10.02
CA ASP A 46 8.13 29.32 -10.63
C ASP A 46 7.32 28.45 -9.66
N LYS A 47 7.99 27.49 -9.00
CA LYS A 47 7.39 26.60 -7.99
C LYS A 47 6.91 27.36 -6.75
N ALA A 48 7.71 28.31 -6.24
CA ALA A 48 7.31 29.16 -5.11
C ALA A 48 6.11 30.06 -5.46
N TYR A 49 6.10 30.65 -6.66
CA TYR A 49 4.97 31.45 -7.15
C TYR A 49 3.69 30.61 -7.29
N ALA A 50 3.78 29.43 -7.91
CA ALA A 50 2.65 28.54 -8.08
C ALA A 50 2.11 28.01 -6.73
N SER A 51 2.99 27.73 -5.77
CA SER A 51 2.60 27.35 -4.41
C SER A 51 1.82 28.49 -3.72
N ALA A 52 2.36 29.71 -3.72
CA ALA A 52 1.71 30.86 -3.10
C ALA A 52 0.31 31.16 -3.69
N VAL A 53 0.15 31.05 -5.02
CA VAL A 53 -1.16 31.23 -5.69
C VAL A 53 -2.14 30.10 -5.30
N ALA A 54 -1.68 28.85 -5.24
CA ALA A 54 -2.50 27.71 -4.82
C ALA A 54 -2.91 27.81 -3.34
N GLU A 55 -1.97 28.15 -2.45
CA GLU A 55 -2.19 28.34 -1.00
C GLU A 55 -3.21 29.45 -0.73
N GLN A 56 -3.05 30.62 -1.36
CA GLN A 56 -3.97 31.75 -1.22
C GLN A 56 -5.39 31.38 -1.71
N THR A 57 -5.49 30.64 -2.82
CA THR A 57 -6.77 30.21 -3.40
C THR A 57 -7.46 29.14 -2.54
N ALA A 58 -6.71 28.15 -2.05
CA ALA A 58 -7.21 27.12 -1.14
C ALA A 58 -7.69 27.73 0.19
N LEU A 59 -6.92 28.66 0.77
CA LEU A 59 -7.29 29.37 1.99
C LEU A 59 -8.56 30.22 1.82
N ALA A 60 -8.71 30.94 0.71
CA ALA A 60 -9.90 31.73 0.42
C ALA A 60 -11.16 30.86 0.30
N LEU A 61 -11.06 29.71 -0.40
CA LEU A 61 -12.16 28.76 -0.54
C LEU A 61 -12.50 28.06 0.79
N SER A 62 -11.48 27.64 1.55
CA SER A 62 -11.66 27.03 2.88
C SER A 62 -12.35 28.00 3.86
N THR A 63 -11.92 29.27 3.88
CA THR A 63 -12.57 30.34 4.66
C THR A 63 -14.04 30.50 4.28
N ARG A 64 -14.39 30.49 2.98
CA ARG A 64 -15.78 30.58 2.53
C ARG A 64 -16.63 29.38 2.97
N LEU A 65 -16.07 28.17 2.93
CA LEU A 65 -16.75 26.97 3.41
C LEU A 65 -17.02 27.06 4.91
N LEU A 66 -16.05 27.51 5.70
CA LEU A 66 -16.21 27.74 7.15
C LEU A 66 -17.27 28.80 7.47
N ASP A 67 -17.29 29.93 6.76
CA ASP A 67 -18.31 30.97 6.97
C ASP A 67 -19.71 30.52 6.52
N THR A 68 -19.81 29.76 5.43
CA THR A 68 -21.10 29.18 5.01
C THR A 68 -21.61 28.19 6.07
N ARG A 69 -20.73 27.32 6.60
CA ARG A 69 -21.05 26.41 7.70
C ARG A 69 -21.51 27.16 8.96
N ARG A 70 -20.83 28.25 9.33
CA ARG A 70 -21.23 29.11 10.47
C ARG A 70 -22.63 29.70 10.28
N MET A 71 -22.92 30.24 9.08
CA MET A 71 -24.25 30.78 8.76
C MET A 71 -25.33 29.69 8.82
N GLN A 72 -25.05 28.49 8.32
CA GLN A 72 -26.02 27.38 8.35
C GLN A 72 -26.26 26.82 9.76
N VAL A 73 -25.23 26.71 10.60
CA VAL A 73 -25.40 26.30 12.01
C VAL A 73 -26.16 27.37 12.80
N ALA A 74 -25.92 28.66 12.53
CA ALA A 74 -26.72 29.74 13.12
C ALA A 74 -28.19 29.68 12.65
N ALA A 75 -28.44 29.35 11.38
CA ALA A 75 -29.78 29.16 10.84
C ALA A 75 -30.50 27.92 11.42
N SER A 76 -29.81 26.80 11.60
CA SER A 76 -30.39 25.57 12.18
C SER A 76 -30.67 25.72 13.67
N SER A 77 -29.86 26.51 14.39
CA SER A 77 -30.02 26.79 15.81
C SER A 77 -31.00 27.94 16.13
N HIS A 78 -31.55 28.61 15.10
CA HIS A 78 -32.45 29.75 15.31
C HIS A 78 -33.83 29.30 15.82
N PRO A 79 -34.44 29.93 16.84
CA PRO A 79 -35.68 29.45 17.45
C PRO A 79 -36.86 29.25 16.48
N LYS A 80 -36.96 30.07 15.42
CA LYS A 80 -37.99 29.87 14.37
C LYS A 80 -37.77 28.59 13.55
N THR A 81 -36.54 28.13 13.41
CA THR A 81 -36.21 26.88 12.70
C THR A 81 -36.57 25.66 13.54
N SER A 82 -36.31 25.70 14.86
CA SER A 82 -36.82 24.68 15.80
C SER A 82 -38.34 24.65 15.85
N ALA A 83 -39.02 25.79 15.71
CA ALA A 83 -40.48 25.85 15.67
C ALA A 83 -41.09 25.11 14.46
N LEU A 84 -40.40 25.06 13.31
CA LEU A 84 -40.82 24.28 12.12
C LEU A 84 -40.97 22.77 12.41
N LEU A 85 -40.31 22.24 13.44
CA LEU A 85 -40.44 20.84 13.85
C LEU A 85 -41.76 20.56 14.58
N ILE A 86 -42.47 21.60 15.02
CA ILE A 86 -43.62 21.52 15.95
C ILE A 86 -44.91 22.05 15.29
N SER A 87 -44.82 23.02 14.36
CA SER A 87 -45.98 23.64 13.73
C SER A 87 -46.44 22.96 12.43
N ASN A 88 -47.63 22.36 12.46
CA ASN A 88 -48.39 21.93 11.27
C ASN A 88 -48.93 23.11 10.40
N ASP A 89 -48.42 24.33 10.57
CA ASP A 89 -48.85 25.52 9.82
C ASP A 89 -48.02 25.70 8.54
N ILE A 90 -48.60 25.29 7.41
CA ILE A 90 -48.01 25.33 6.08
C ILE A 90 -47.62 26.77 5.65
N ASN A 91 -48.36 27.78 6.10
CA ASN A 91 -48.09 29.17 5.74
C ASN A 91 -46.91 29.72 6.54
N ALA A 92 -46.91 29.53 7.86
CA ALA A 92 -45.81 29.95 8.73
C ALA A 92 -44.46 29.32 8.31
N ASN A 93 -44.50 28.07 7.84
CA ASN A 93 -43.32 27.36 7.34
C ASN A 93 -42.70 28.03 6.09
N THR A 94 -43.53 28.61 5.21
CA THR A 94 -43.07 29.14 3.91
C THR A 94 -42.31 30.47 4.06
N ASP A 95 -42.80 31.40 4.87
CA ASP A 95 -42.16 32.71 5.07
C ASP A 95 -40.80 32.62 5.77
N TRP A 96 -40.65 31.69 6.73
CA TRP A 96 -39.36 31.47 7.40
C TRP A 96 -38.35 30.78 6.48
N LEU A 97 -38.75 29.80 5.67
CA LEU A 97 -37.85 29.19 4.68
C LEU A 97 -37.38 30.20 3.62
N ASN A 98 -38.25 31.11 3.16
CA ASN A 98 -37.86 32.21 2.29
C ASN A 98 -36.88 33.19 2.99
N SER A 99 -37.09 33.48 4.28
CA SER A 99 -36.16 34.28 5.08
C SER A 99 -34.78 33.60 5.18
N LEU A 100 -34.74 32.28 5.38
CA LEU A 100 -33.49 31.51 5.43
C LEU A 100 -32.74 31.51 4.08
N LYS A 101 -33.42 31.52 2.93
CA LYS A 101 -32.76 31.66 1.61
C LYS A 101 -32.06 33.00 1.44
N ILE A 102 -32.54 34.07 2.09
CA ILE A 102 -31.87 35.37 2.13
C ILE A 102 -30.66 35.35 3.08
N MET A 103 -30.75 34.62 4.19
CA MET A 103 -29.66 34.48 5.18
C MET A 103 -28.53 33.53 4.74
N LEU A 104 -28.75 32.67 3.74
CA LEU A 104 -27.78 31.70 3.23
C LEU A 104 -27.46 31.97 1.74
N PRO A 105 -26.52 32.89 1.42
CA PRO A 105 -26.26 33.30 0.04
C PRO A 105 -25.84 32.14 -0.88
N GLY A 106 -26.67 31.87 -1.89
CA GLY A 106 -26.49 30.78 -2.86
C GLY A 106 -27.31 29.51 -2.55
N ALA A 107 -28.08 29.49 -1.46
CA ALA A 107 -29.06 28.44 -1.20
C ALA A 107 -30.20 28.52 -2.22
N THR A 108 -30.43 27.41 -2.95
CA THR A 108 -31.49 27.29 -3.97
C THR A 108 -32.74 26.63 -3.40
N GLU A 109 -32.57 25.60 -2.59
CA GLU A 109 -33.62 24.93 -1.84
C GLU A 109 -33.19 24.76 -0.37
N ILE A 110 -34.15 24.86 0.53
CA ILE A 110 -33.98 24.70 1.98
C ILE A 110 -35.18 23.92 2.48
N GLU A 111 -34.93 22.88 3.28
CA GLU A 111 -35.93 21.95 3.76
C GLU A 111 -35.60 21.56 5.20
N VAL A 112 -36.62 21.41 6.05
CA VAL A 112 -36.45 20.89 7.41
C VAL A 112 -37.01 19.48 7.47
N VAL A 113 -36.14 18.54 7.84
CA VAL A 113 -36.37 17.10 7.76
C VAL A 113 -36.39 16.52 9.17
N THR A 114 -37.35 15.66 9.47
CA THR A 114 -37.49 14.92 10.73
C THR A 114 -37.20 13.44 10.50
N SER A 115 -37.04 12.67 11.57
CA SER A 115 -36.92 11.21 11.50
C SER A 115 -38.11 10.52 10.78
N ALA A 116 -39.27 11.18 10.70
CA ALA A 116 -40.47 10.64 10.06
C ALA A 116 -40.51 10.85 8.53
N ASN A 117 -39.91 11.91 7.99
CA ASN A 117 -39.90 12.18 6.54
C ASN A 117 -38.54 11.97 5.86
N ILE A 118 -37.47 11.68 6.62
CA ILE A 118 -36.12 11.48 6.08
C ILE A 118 -36.00 10.41 4.97
N GLN A 119 -36.89 9.42 4.97
CA GLN A 119 -36.93 8.34 3.95
C GLN A 119 -37.40 8.82 2.57
N THR A 120 -38.00 10.01 2.45
CA THR A 120 -38.38 10.56 1.13
C THR A 120 -37.22 11.24 0.41
N LEU A 121 -36.13 11.57 1.12
CA LEU A 121 -34.95 12.23 0.54
C LEU A 121 -34.26 11.39 -0.54
N GLN A 122 -34.26 10.06 -0.42
CA GLN A 122 -33.73 9.17 -1.45
C GLN A 122 -34.53 9.24 -2.75
N GLN A 123 -35.85 9.43 -2.68
CA GLN A 123 -36.72 9.59 -3.85
C GLN A 123 -36.69 11.02 -4.42
N LYS A 124 -36.55 12.03 -3.55
CA LYS A 124 -36.52 13.45 -3.95
C LYS A 124 -35.16 13.89 -4.53
N TYR A 125 -34.05 13.37 -4.00
CA TYR A 125 -32.71 13.76 -4.39
C TYR A 125 -31.82 12.53 -4.69
N SER A 126 -31.29 11.86 -3.65
CA SER A 126 -30.49 10.62 -3.79
C SER A 126 -30.25 9.96 -2.44
N PHE A 127 -29.78 8.71 -2.45
CA PHE A 127 -29.37 8.00 -1.24
C PHE A 127 -28.30 8.76 -0.44
N ALA A 128 -27.35 9.44 -1.10
CA ALA A 128 -26.31 10.21 -0.42
C ALA A 128 -26.86 11.39 0.41
N VAL A 129 -27.94 12.03 -0.06
CA VAL A 129 -28.63 13.10 0.69
C VAL A 129 -29.38 12.54 1.90
N GLN A 130 -30.00 11.36 1.75
CA GLN A 130 -30.65 10.65 2.85
C GLN A 130 -29.63 10.19 3.91
N ASP A 131 -28.49 9.64 3.50
CA ASP A 131 -27.42 9.22 4.42
C ASP A 131 -26.80 10.41 5.16
N LEU A 132 -26.51 11.52 4.47
CA LEU A 132 -26.05 12.77 5.09
C LEU A 132 -27.01 13.24 6.19
N ALA A 133 -28.32 13.26 5.92
CA ALA A 133 -29.33 13.62 6.92
C ALA A 133 -29.39 12.61 8.09
N ASN A 134 -29.21 11.31 7.83
CA ASN A 134 -29.21 10.28 8.87
C ASN A 134 -27.97 10.38 9.77
N ARG A 135 -26.79 10.64 9.20
CA ARG A 135 -25.56 10.96 9.94
C ARG A 135 -25.74 12.21 10.81
N THR A 136 -26.44 13.22 10.29
CA THR A 136 -26.76 14.47 11.01
C THR A 136 -27.60 14.25 12.26
N LEU A 137 -28.71 13.51 12.15
CA LEU A 137 -29.59 13.22 13.30
C LEU A 137 -28.85 12.46 14.42
N ARG A 138 -27.85 11.66 14.06
CA ARG A 138 -26.99 10.90 14.99
C ARG A 138 -25.84 11.72 15.59
N GLY A 139 -25.74 13.01 15.28
CA GLY A 139 -24.71 13.91 15.84
C GLY A 139 -23.31 13.82 15.21
N ASN A 140 -23.15 13.09 14.09
CA ASN A 140 -21.86 13.00 13.39
C ASN A 140 -21.56 14.29 12.60
N ASP A 141 -20.28 14.56 12.32
CA ASP A 141 -19.91 15.74 11.52
C ASP A 141 -20.38 15.63 10.05
N MET A 142 -20.86 16.76 9.52
CA MET A 142 -21.49 16.87 8.22
C MET A 142 -20.55 17.49 7.19
N LYS A 143 -20.05 16.64 6.29
CA LYS A 143 -19.37 17.07 5.07
C LYS A 143 -20.38 17.64 4.07
N LEU A 144 -19.89 18.45 3.14
CA LEU A 144 -20.64 18.90 1.98
C LEU A 144 -20.65 17.79 0.92
N GLU A 145 -21.81 17.24 0.60
CA GLU A 145 -21.94 16.14 -0.38
C GLU A 145 -22.29 16.71 -1.76
N ALA A 146 -21.53 16.32 -2.79
CA ALA A 146 -21.80 16.68 -4.19
C ALA A 146 -22.70 15.61 -4.84
N VAL A 147 -23.81 16.03 -5.44
CA VAL A 147 -24.81 15.13 -6.06
C VAL A 147 -25.21 15.69 -7.42
N THR A 148 -25.12 14.84 -8.45
CA THR A 148 -25.57 15.19 -9.80
C THR A 148 -27.08 14.97 -9.93
N LEU A 149 -27.84 16.05 -10.13
CA LEU A 149 -29.30 16.02 -10.30
C LEU A 149 -29.67 16.69 -11.62
N ASN A 150 -30.45 16.00 -12.47
CA ASN A 150 -30.87 16.47 -13.79
C ASN A 150 -29.70 16.98 -14.66
N ASN A 151 -28.60 16.20 -14.67
CA ASN A 151 -27.35 16.49 -15.38
C ASN A 151 -26.66 17.83 -14.99
N ARG A 152 -26.86 18.27 -13.74
CA ARG A 152 -26.22 19.45 -13.11
C ARG A 152 -25.69 19.10 -11.74
N GLN A 153 -24.62 19.76 -11.28
CA GLN A 153 -24.10 19.52 -9.94
C GLN A 153 -24.88 20.31 -8.88
N ARG A 154 -25.16 19.66 -7.74
CA ARG A 154 -25.80 20.26 -6.57
C ARG A 154 -25.00 19.90 -5.33
N PHE A 155 -24.87 20.83 -4.40
CA PHE A 155 -24.13 20.61 -3.16
C PHE A 155 -25.10 20.63 -1.99
N PHE A 156 -25.16 19.52 -1.27
CA PHE A 156 -26.04 19.35 -0.12
C PHE A 156 -25.25 19.45 1.17
N TRP A 157 -25.68 20.34 2.05
CA TRP A 157 -25.16 20.43 3.41
C TRP A 157 -26.33 20.30 4.38
N ALA A 158 -26.16 19.44 5.38
CA ALA A 158 -27.07 19.30 6.50
C ALA A 158 -26.54 20.05 7.74
N SER A 159 -27.42 20.38 8.68
CA SER A 159 -27.08 20.87 10.01
C SER A 159 -28.18 20.48 11.00
N PRO A 160 -27.87 20.12 12.26
CA PRO A 160 -28.87 19.67 13.21
C PRO A 160 -29.76 20.84 13.67
N VAL A 161 -31.06 20.59 13.74
CA VAL A 161 -32.04 21.51 14.34
C VAL A 161 -32.34 20.98 15.76
N PRO A 162 -31.88 21.67 16.82
CA PRO A 162 -32.10 21.23 18.18
C PRO A 162 -33.53 21.59 18.64
N ALA A 163 -34.14 20.68 19.39
CA ALA A 163 -35.28 20.93 20.25
C ALA A 163 -34.94 20.42 21.66
N ASN A 164 -35.16 21.26 22.67
CA ASN A 164 -34.82 21.01 24.08
C ASN A 164 -33.37 20.51 24.31
N GLY A 165 -32.42 20.97 23.51
CA GLY A 165 -31.00 20.58 23.58
C GLY A 165 -30.63 19.30 22.81
N THR A 166 -31.61 18.58 22.23
CA THR A 166 -31.39 17.35 21.45
C THR A 166 -31.63 17.57 19.95
N PRO A 167 -30.86 16.97 19.02
CA PRO A 167 -31.18 17.00 17.59
C PRO A 167 -32.50 16.26 17.32
N GLN A 168 -33.54 16.97 16.88
CA GLN A 168 -34.84 16.38 16.52
C GLN A 168 -35.21 16.58 15.04
N GLY A 169 -34.40 17.36 14.32
CA GLY A 169 -34.50 17.50 12.86
C GLY A 169 -33.19 17.93 12.23
N VAL A 170 -33.24 18.10 10.91
CA VAL A 170 -32.12 18.49 10.04
C VAL A 170 -32.54 19.68 9.19
N LEU A 171 -31.74 20.75 9.18
CA LEU A 171 -31.81 21.82 8.19
C LEU A 171 -30.96 21.39 7.00
N LEU A 172 -31.62 20.90 5.96
CA LEU A 172 -31.00 20.52 4.69
C LEU A 172 -31.00 21.72 3.74
N VAL A 173 -29.83 22.04 3.17
CA VAL A 173 -29.64 23.17 2.26
C VAL A 173 -28.98 22.69 0.98
N GLN A 174 -29.59 23.02 -0.16
CA GLN A 174 -29.07 22.74 -1.50
C GLN A 174 -28.48 24.02 -2.11
N TYR A 175 -27.16 24.07 -2.28
CA TYR A 175 -26.47 25.11 -3.03
C TYR A 175 -26.43 24.75 -4.53
N GLY A 176 -26.64 25.76 -5.38
CA GLY A 176 -26.60 25.61 -6.84
C GLY A 176 -25.19 25.76 -7.42
N GLU A 177 -25.03 25.42 -8.69
CA GLU A 177 -23.75 25.55 -9.43
C GLU A 177 -23.16 26.97 -9.33
N ASP A 178 -24.03 27.99 -9.35
CA ASP A 178 -23.65 29.40 -9.30
C ASP A 178 -23.05 29.86 -7.96
N TRP A 179 -23.26 29.11 -6.87
CA TRP A 179 -22.67 29.40 -5.55
C TRP A 179 -21.13 29.40 -5.58
N LEU A 180 -20.52 28.61 -6.48
CA LEU A 180 -19.07 28.58 -6.71
C LEU A 180 -18.60 29.48 -7.86
N ASN A 181 -19.50 30.10 -8.64
CA ASN A 181 -19.10 30.93 -9.78
C ASN A 181 -18.26 32.15 -9.38
N ALA A 182 -18.47 32.70 -8.17
CA ALA A 182 -17.64 33.79 -7.64
C ALA A 182 -16.16 33.40 -7.46
N PHE A 183 -15.87 32.12 -7.25
CA PHE A 183 -14.50 31.57 -7.18
C PHE A 183 -13.97 31.26 -8.58
N ARG A 184 -14.81 30.69 -9.46
CA ARG A 184 -14.47 30.47 -10.89
C ARG A 184 -14.09 31.77 -11.60
N SER A 185 -14.74 32.89 -11.30
CA SER A 185 -14.42 34.20 -11.89
C SER A 185 -13.18 34.85 -11.29
N ALA A 186 -12.93 34.70 -9.98
CA ALA A 186 -11.70 35.22 -9.35
C ALA A 186 -10.42 34.50 -9.85
N ALA A 187 -10.57 33.24 -10.26
CA ALA A 187 -9.51 32.44 -10.89
C ALA A 187 -9.20 32.82 -12.35
N ALA A 188 -10.18 33.39 -13.08
CA ALA A 188 -10.12 33.52 -14.52
C ALA A 188 -9.39 34.80 -14.97
N HIS A 189 -8.14 34.65 -15.38
CA HIS A 189 -7.77 34.71 -16.82
C HIS A 189 -6.25 34.69 -17.06
N ASN A 190 -5.44 35.25 -16.16
CA ASN A 190 -4.01 35.50 -16.42
C ASN A 190 -3.02 34.72 -15.53
N LEU A 191 -3.49 33.87 -14.60
CA LEU A 191 -2.63 33.19 -13.62
C LEU A 191 -2.24 31.77 -14.05
N GLY A 192 -3.21 30.95 -14.46
CA GLY A 192 -3.02 29.55 -14.81
C GLY A 192 -4.33 28.78 -14.89
N TYR A 193 -4.20 27.47 -15.09
CA TYR A 193 -5.29 26.50 -15.03
C TYR A 193 -5.49 26.03 -13.59
N MET A 194 -6.74 25.85 -13.16
CA MET A 194 -7.03 25.20 -11.88
C MET A 194 -8.26 24.30 -11.91
N THR A 195 -8.21 23.24 -11.13
CA THR A 195 -9.31 22.31 -10.92
C THR A 195 -9.44 21.97 -9.44
N VAL A 196 -10.64 22.06 -8.90
CA VAL A 196 -10.97 21.53 -7.57
C VAL A 196 -11.61 20.16 -7.73
N THR A 197 -10.99 19.15 -7.15
CA THR A 197 -11.50 17.76 -7.12
C THR A 197 -11.89 17.35 -5.71
N GLN A 198 -13.04 16.69 -5.58
CA GLN A 198 -13.36 15.91 -4.39
C GLN A 198 -12.76 14.50 -4.56
N LYS A 199 -11.88 14.13 -3.62
CA LYS A 199 -11.20 12.83 -3.56
C LYS A 199 -11.38 12.23 -2.17
N LEU A 200 -11.26 10.91 -2.05
CA LEU A 200 -11.16 10.24 -0.75
C LEU A 200 -9.71 10.25 -0.24
N ASN A 201 -8.74 10.27 -1.15
CA ASN A 201 -7.31 10.36 -0.86
C ASN A 201 -6.65 11.39 -1.83
N PRO A 202 -5.75 12.28 -1.36
CA PRO A 202 -5.05 13.26 -2.22
C PRO A 202 -4.42 12.65 -3.48
N ASN A 203 -3.92 11.41 -3.36
CA ASN A 203 -3.11 10.71 -4.36
C ASN A 203 -3.94 9.96 -5.42
N GLU A 204 -5.29 9.92 -5.32
CA GLU A 204 -6.14 9.27 -6.32
C GLU A 204 -6.06 10.01 -7.67
N PRO A 205 -5.87 9.33 -8.81
CA PRO A 205 -5.85 9.98 -10.12
C PRO A 205 -7.24 10.46 -10.57
N THR A 206 -8.30 9.84 -10.06
CA THR A 206 -9.70 10.11 -10.41
C THR A 206 -10.48 10.57 -9.18
N GLY A 207 -11.15 11.72 -9.29
CA GLY A 207 -12.07 12.24 -8.28
C GLY A 207 -13.16 13.08 -8.93
N ILE A 208 -14.20 13.44 -8.18
CA ILE A 208 -15.32 14.23 -8.71
C ILE A 208 -14.83 15.67 -8.95
N ASN A 209 -14.84 16.13 -10.21
CA ASN A 209 -14.51 17.51 -10.54
C ASN A 209 -15.63 18.45 -10.08
N ILE A 210 -15.31 19.32 -9.11
CA ILE A 210 -16.24 20.28 -8.50
C ILE A 210 -16.29 21.57 -9.33
N PHE A 211 -15.12 22.04 -9.78
CA PHE A 211 -15.01 23.01 -10.85
C PHE A 211 -13.62 23.06 -11.47
N THR A 212 -13.56 23.58 -12.69
CA THR A 212 -12.33 23.98 -13.39
C THR A 212 -12.43 25.45 -13.80
N ALA A 213 -11.31 26.17 -13.81
CA ALA A 213 -11.21 27.57 -14.23
C ALA A 213 -9.83 27.88 -14.83
N GLY A 214 -9.76 28.91 -15.68
CA GLY A 214 -8.55 29.28 -16.41
C GLY A 214 -8.32 28.47 -17.69
N GLU A 215 -7.28 28.83 -18.45
CA GLU A 215 -6.89 28.14 -19.69
C GLU A 215 -5.80 27.09 -19.40
N SER A 216 -5.96 25.88 -19.96
CA SER A 216 -4.96 24.80 -19.84
C SER A 216 -3.64 25.22 -20.51
N PRO A 217 -2.47 25.03 -19.87
CA PRO A 217 -1.20 25.33 -20.51
C PRO A 217 -0.94 24.41 -21.71
N VAL A 218 -0.10 24.89 -22.63
CA VAL A 218 0.33 24.16 -23.83
C VAL A 218 1.55 23.28 -23.52
N ARG A 219 2.29 23.60 -22.45
CA ARG A 219 3.39 22.80 -21.92
C ARG A 219 3.00 22.06 -20.64
N SER A 220 3.51 20.84 -20.49
CA SER A 220 3.45 20.10 -19.24
C SER A 220 4.41 20.76 -18.24
N ILE A 221 3.83 21.50 -17.29
CA ILE A 221 4.47 22.00 -16.08
C ILE A 221 3.89 21.19 -14.91
N ASP A 222 4.72 20.81 -13.94
CA ASP A 222 4.27 20.02 -12.79
C ASP A 222 3.15 20.75 -12.03
N PRO A 223 1.96 20.15 -11.88
CA PRO A 223 0.84 20.77 -11.19
C PRO A 223 1.03 20.69 -9.67
N ILE A 224 0.65 21.75 -8.96
CA ILE A 224 0.69 21.81 -7.50
C ILE A 224 -0.70 21.53 -6.94
N THR A 225 -0.80 20.51 -6.08
CA THR A 225 -2.07 20.09 -5.44
C THR A 225 -2.04 20.38 -3.94
N ILE A 226 -3.05 21.10 -3.43
CA ILE A 226 -3.15 21.54 -2.04
C ILE A 226 -4.53 21.20 -1.46
N PRO A 227 -4.63 20.66 -0.23
CA PRO A 227 -5.91 20.42 0.43
C PRO A 227 -6.61 21.73 0.80
N ILE A 228 -7.90 21.83 0.47
CA ILE A 228 -8.81 22.89 0.95
C ILE A 228 -9.42 22.47 2.30
N ASN A 229 -9.69 21.16 2.43
CA ASN A 229 -10.17 20.46 3.62
C ASN A 229 -9.86 18.95 3.44
N ASN A 230 -10.37 18.10 4.34
CA ASN A 230 -10.10 16.65 4.36
C ASN A 230 -10.71 15.83 3.18
N TYR A 231 -11.27 16.47 2.15
CA TYR A 231 -11.93 15.79 1.01
C TYR A 231 -11.93 16.59 -0.30
N TRP A 232 -11.67 17.90 -0.29
CA TRP A 232 -11.52 18.76 -1.47
C TRP A 232 -10.06 19.20 -1.65
N PHE A 233 -9.54 19.02 -2.85
CA PHE A 233 -8.16 19.36 -3.24
C PHE A 233 -8.17 20.33 -4.42
N LEU A 234 -7.43 21.43 -4.30
CA LEU A 234 -7.16 22.36 -5.39
C LEU A 234 -5.89 21.94 -6.12
N THR A 235 -5.98 21.70 -7.43
CA THR A 235 -4.82 21.51 -8.30
C THR A 235 -4.64 22.76 -9.16
N PHE A 236 -3.45 23.37 -9.15
CA PHE A 236 -3.10 24.57 -9.92
C PHE A 236 -1.91 24.30 -10.85
N THR A 237 -1.97 24.83 -12.07
CA THR A 237 -0.90 24.76 -13.08
C THR A 237 -0.67 26.15 -13.70
N PRO A 238 0.52 26.75 -13.60
CA PRO A 238 0.75 28.13 -14.04
C PRO A 238 0.71 28.29 -15.57
N SER A 239 0.33 29.48 -16.05
CA SER A 239 0.23 29.78 -17.48
C SER A 239 1.59 29.88 -18.20
N ASP A 240 1.59 29.54 -19.50
CA ASP A 240 2.73 29.69 -20.43
C ASP A 240 2.99 31.15 -20.86
N GLN A 241 2.02 32.08 -20.75
CA GLN A 241 2.12 33.45 -21.26
C GLN A 241 3.01 34.40 -20.41
N ARG A 242 4.02 33.86 -19.74
CA ARG A 242 4.90 34.62 -18.83
C ARG A 242 6.07 35.26 -19.61
N PRO A 243 6.57 36.45 -19.19
CA PRO A 243 7.61 37.18 -19.92
C PRO A 243 8.97 36.48 -19.82
N ALA A 244 9.23 35.54 -20.73
CA ALA A 244 10.46 34.79 -20.80
C ALA A 244 11.65 35.68 -21.21
N LEU A 245 12.61 35.86 -20.29
CA LEU A 245 13.95 36.35 -20.64
C LEU A 245 14.60 35.33 -21.59
N SER A 246 15.03 35.78 -22.76
CA SER A 246 15.48 34.89 -23.83
C SER A 246 16.78 34.17 -23.47
N MET A 247 16.66 32.90 -23.08
CA MET A 247 17.78 32.01 -22.79
C MET A 247 18.64 31.78 -24.05
N LEU A 248 19.80 32.45 -24.10
CA LEU A 248 20.90 32.04 -24.98
C LEU A 248 21.38 30.63 -24.56
N SER A 249 21.76 29.77 -25.51
CA SER A 249 22.16 28.39 -25.18
C SER A 249 23.38 28.34 -24.25
N LEU A 250 23.52 27.28 -23.43
CA LEU A 250 24.71 27.09 -22.59
C LEU A 250 26.03 27.05 -23.39
N SER A 251 25.97 26.75 -24.69
CA SER A 251 27.12 26.83 -25.60
C SER A 251 27.53 28.27 -25.95
N PHE A 252 26.65 29.27 -25.82
CA PHE A 252 26.91 30.63 -26.30
C PHE A 252 28.05 31.35 -25.54
N PRO A 253 28.14 31.35 -24.18
CA PRO A 253 29.28 31.94 -23.48
C PRO A 253 30.62 31.28 -23.85
N TRP A 254 30.61 29.97 -24.09
CA TRP A 254 31.81 29.21 -24.47
C TRP A 254 32.22 29.44 -25.93
N LEU A 255 31.27 29.54 -26.86
CA LEU A 255 31.55 29.92 -28.25
C LEU A 255 32.03 31.37 -28.36
N LEU A 256 31.48 32.29 -27.55
CA LEU A 256 31.89 33.69 -27.49
C LEU A 256 33.32 33.83 -26.93
N THR A 257 33.64 33.15 -25.83
CA THR A 257 35.00 33.17 -25.24
C THR A 257 36.02 32.45 -26.11
N LEU A 258 35.65 31.36 -26.80
CA LEU A 258 36.49 30.75 -27.83
C LEU A 258 36.75 31.70 -29.01
N GLY A 259 35.72 32.41 -29.48
CA GLY A 259 35.86 33.43 -30.53
C GLY A 259 36.78 34.59 -30.12
N LEU A 260 36.62 35.11 -28.89
CA LEU A 260 37.45 36.20 -28.36
C LEU A 260 38.90 35.78 -28.08
N THR A 261 39.14 34.56 -27.60
CA THR A 261 40.49 34.02 -27.39
C THR A 261 41.20 33.77 -28.72
N LEU A 262 40.54 33.14 -29.71
CA LEU A 262 41.11 32.93 -31.04
C LEU A 262 41.34 34.26 -31.78
N GLY A 263 40.40 35.21 -31.68
CA GLY A 263 40.53 36.54 -32.28
C GLY A 263 41.66 37.37 -31.67
N SER A 264 41.79 37.39 -30.34
CA SER A 264 42.89 38.10 -29.67
C SER A 264 44.24 37.43 -29.92
N LEU A 265 44.32 36.08 -29.96
CA LEU A 265 45.51 35.34 -30.38
C LEU A 265 45.91 35.70 -31.82
N PHE A 266 44.96 35.73 -32.75
CA PHE A 266 45.21 36.12 -34.15
C PHE A 266 45.72 37.57 -34.25
N ILE A 267 45.12 38.51 -33.51
CA ILE A 267 45.59 39.90 -33.46
C ILE A 267 47.01 39.98 -32.87
N ILE A 268 47.31 39.26 -31.79
CA ILE A 268 48.66 39.24 -31.19
C ILE A 268 49.69 38.63 -32.15
N LEU A 269 49.38 37.51 -32.82
CA LEU A 269 50.23 36.90 -33.83
C LEU A 269 50.43 37.81 -35.05
N TRP A 270 49.39 38.56 -35.46
CA TRP A 270 49.48 39.55 -36.53
C TRP A 270 50.33 40.76 -36.13
N VAL A 271 50.19 41.27 -34.90
CA VAL A 271 51.03 42.36 -34.35
C VAL A 271 52.48 41.89 -34.20
N GLN A 272 52.72 40.68 -33.67
CA GLN A 272 54.05 40.07 -33.62
C GLN A 272 54.66 39.96 -35.03
N LYS A 273 53.93 39.38 -36.00
CA LYS A 273 54.39 39.23 -37.39
C LYS A 273 54.68 40.58 -38.04
N ARG A 274 53.82 41.59 -37.83
CA ARG A 274 54.00 42.94 -38.36
C ARG A 274 55.16 43.69 -37.69
N ALA A 275 55.38 43.49 -36.40
CA ALA A 275 56.54 44.00 -35.67
C ALA A 275 57.83 43.31 -36.13
N LEU A 276 57.81 41.99 -36.33
CA LEU A 276 58.92 41.22 -36.88
C LEU A 276 59.27 41.70 -38.29
N GLN A 277 58.28 41.81 -39.18
CA GLN A 277 58.47 42.33 -40.55
C GLN A 277 58.95 43.78 -40.57
N LYS A 278 58.45 44.67 -39.70
CA LYS A 278 58.90 46.06 -39.63
C LYS A 278 60.34 46.16 -39.12
N ASN A 279 60.69 45.44 -38.06
CA ASN A 279 62.07 45.41 -37.57
C ASN A 279 63.00 44.73 -38.59
N GLN A 280 62.58 43.66 -39.26
CA GLN A 280 63.31 43.03 -40.36
C GLN A 280 63.53 44.00 -41.54
N GLN A 281 62.54 44.81 -41.92
CA GLN A 281 62.71 45.82 -42.97
C GLN A 281 63.65 46.95 -42.54
N HIS A 282 63.51 47.48 -41.33
CA HIS A 282 64.48 48.44 -40.76
C HIS A 282 65.88 47.82 -40.65
N PHE A 283 66.00 46.53 -40.36
CA PHE A 283 67.27 45.82 -40.22
C PHE A 283 67.93 45.58 -41.58
N ILE A 284 67.17 45.20 -42.60
CA ILE A 284 67.65 45.13 -43.99
C ILE A 284 68.06 46.52 -44.50
N GLN A 285 67.34 47.59 -44.13
CA GLN A 285 67.73 48.97 -44.45
C GLN A 285 69.00 49.41 -43.70
N PHE A 286 69.14 49.05 -42.42
CA PHE A 286 70.34 49.27 -41.62
C PHE A 286 71.53 48.56 -42.24
N LEU A 287 71.45 47.25 -42.47
CA LEU A 287 72.49 46.46 -43.12
C LEU A 287 72.85 47.03 -44.49
N ARG A 288 71.87 47.37 -45.34
CA ARG A 288 72.14 47.97 -46.66
C ARG A 288 72.94 49.27 -46.55
N ARG A 289 72.58 50.17 -45.62
CA ARG A 289 73.30 51.44 -45.41
C ARG A 289 74.66 51.26 -44.72
N TYR A 290 74.76 50.30 -43.81
CA TYR A 290 76.01 49.96 -43.12
C TYR A 290 77.04 49.40 -44.11
N PHE A 291 76.65 48.45 -44.97
CA PHE A 291 77.49 47.98 -46.09
C PHE A 291 77.63 48.98 -47.25
N HIS A 292 77.12 50.21 -47.11
CA HIS A 292 77.36 51.35 -48.02
C HIS A 292 77.99 52.55 -47.29
N ASP A 293 78.50 52.35 -46.07
CA ASP A 293 79.26 53.33 -45.26
C ASP A 293 78.51 54.62 -44.84
N GLU A 294 77.16 54.63 -44.93
CA GLU A 294 76.36 55.85 -44.75
C GLU A 294 75.93 56.17 -43.30
N ILE A 295 76.15 55.28 -42.31
CA ILE A 295 75.63 55.46 -40.93
C ILE A 295 76.67 55.10 -39.86
N LYS A 296 76.83 55.99 -38.86
CA LYS A 296 77.67 55.76 -37.66
C LYS A 296 76.90 55.48 -36.36
N GLU A 297 75.61 55.80 -36.27
CA GLU A 297 74.79 55.58 -35.06
C GLU A 297 73.90 54.33 -35.14
N ASN A 298 73.68 53.65 -34.01
CA ASN A 298 72.84 52.46 -33.95
C ASN A 298 71.34 52.82 -34.05
N PRO A 299 70.57 52.25 -35.00
CA PRO A 299 69.12 52.38 -35.01
C PRO A 299 68.51 51.61 -33.82
N LYS A 300 67.44 52.16 -33.23
CA LYS A 300 66.71 51.53 -32.13
C LYS A 300 65.55 50.69 -32.66
N PHE A 301 65.64 49.38 -32.50
CA PHE A 301 64.58 48.43 -32.86
C PHE A 301 63.59 48.26 -31.71
N SER A 302 62.31 48.00 -32.03
CA SER A 302 61.27 47.86 -31.00
C SER A 302 61.30 46.51 -30.28
N LEU A 303 61.93 45.51 -30.90
CA LEU A 303 62.15 44.17 -30.35
C LEU A 303 63.61 44.07 -29.89
N SER A 304 63.87 43.58 -28.67
CA SER A 304 65.24 43.50 -28.12
C SER A 304 66.18 42.70 -29.02
N LEU A 305 65.71 41.54 -29.50
CA LEU A 305 66.40 40.62 -30.42
C LEU A 305 67.00 41.30 -31.66
N PHE A 306 66.39 42.35 -32.20
CA PHE A 306 66.94 43.06 -33.36
C PHE A 306 68.01 44.12 -32.98
N ASN A 307 68.01 44.60 -31.74
CA ASN A 307 69.13 45.39 -31.21
C ASN A 307 70.32 44.48 -30.91
N GLU A 308 70.06 43.29 -30.35
CA GLU A 308 71.04 42.22 -30.13
C GLU A 308 71.65 41.78 -31.48
N LEU A 309 70.83 41.40 -32.47
CA LEU A 309 71.30 41.09 -33.83
C LEU A 309 72.04 42.26 -34.52
N ALA A 310 71.74 43.53 -34.18
CA ALA A 310 72.46 44.67 -34.75
C ALA A 310 73.83 44.91 -34.11
N GLN A 311 74.05 44.44 -32.88
CA GLN A 311 75.36 44.39 -32.25
C GLN A 311 76.14 43.15 -32.73
N GLU A 312 75.48 42.00 -32.77
CA GLU A 312 76.06 40.71 -33.14
C GLU A 312 76.42 40.66 -34.62
N VAL A 313 75.56 41.14 -35.54
CA VAL A 313 75.91 41.27 -36.96
C VAL A 313 76.92 42.41 -37.18
N ARG A 314 77.09 43.37 -36.27
CA ARG A 314 78.19 44.34 -36.38
C ARG A 314 79.54 43.66 -36.12
N ALA A 315 79.68 42.98 -34.98
CA ALA A 315 80.87 42.18 -34.66
C ALA A 315 81.13 41.10 -35.74
N ALA A 316 80.09 40.33 -36.09
CA ALA A 316 80.19 39.33 -37.15
C ALA A 316 80.43 39.95 -38.53
N SER A 317 80.07 41.21 -38.82
CA SER A 317 80.43 41.87 -40.08
C SER A 317 81.84 42.43 -40.10
N GLU A 318 82.47 42.68 -38.96
CA GLU A 318 83.90 42.94 -38.88
C GLU A 318 84.66 41.63 -39.18
N ASP A 319 84.21 40.48 -38.66
CA ASP A 319 84.72 39.15 -39.04
C ASP A 319 84.34 38.71 -40.47
N VAL A 320 83.17 39.08 -40.97
CA VAL A 320 82.65 38.62 -42.27
C VAL A 320 82.90 39.63 -43.40
N LEU A 321 83.40 40.85 -43.15
CA LEU A 321 84.15 41.57 -44.20
C LEU A 321 85.48 40.86 -44.52
N ASN A 322 86.05 40.15 -43.54
CA ASN A 322 87.19 39.26 -43.79
C ASN A 322 86.74 37.99 -44.55
N ASP A 323 85.60 37.39 -44.16
CA ASP A 323 85.20 36.07 -44.67
C ASP A 323 84.18 36.04 -45.84
N LEU A 324 83.37 37.07 -46.13
CA LEU A 324 82.52 37.09 -47.36
C LEU A 324 83.31 37.41 -48.65
N LYS A 325 84.64 37.49 -48.56
CA LYS A 325 85.51 37.14 -49.70
C LYS A 325 85.33 35.66 -50.13
N SER A 326 84.74 34.83 -49.27
CA SER A 326 84.46 33.41 -49.49
C SER A 326 82.97 33.11 -49.76
N LYS A 327 82.61 33.29 -51.04
CA LYS A 327 81.64 32.44 -51.79
C LYS A 327 80.14 32.51 -51.43
N GLU A 328 79.40 33.06 -52.38
CA GLU A 328 77.99 32.73 -52.66
C GLU A 328 77.75 31.21 -52.84
N LYS A 329 76.54 30.70 -52.51
CA LYS A 329 75.56 30.11 -53.47
C LYS A 329 74.38 29.34 -52.81
N LYS A 330 73.13 29.73 -53.19
CA LYS A 330 71.89 28.93 -53.47
C LYS A 330 71.40 27.86 -52.43
N GLY A 331 70.09 27.60 -52.19
CA GLY A 331 68.82 28.27 -52.57
C GLY A 331 67.65 27.32 -52.96
N ALA A 332 66.44 27.49 -52.37
CA ALA A 332 65.08 27.02 -52.79
C ALA A 332 64.68 25.51 -52.69
N ILE A 333 63.40 25.01 -52.71
CA ILE A 333 62.06 25.36 -52.11
C ILE A 333 60.91 24.31 -52.50
N GLN A 334 59.79 24.18 -51.72
CA GLN A 334 58.35 23.79 -52.09
C GLN A 334 57.55 22.50 -51.60
N GLN A 335 56.27 22.28 -52.07
CA GLN A 335 55.05 21.79 -51.30
C GLN A 335 53.90 20.97 -52.05
N LYS A 336 52.80 20.53 -51.35
CA LYS A 336 51.32 20.20 -51.73
C LYS A 336 50.84 18.70 -51.74
N ALA A 337 49.56 18.23 -51.90
CA ALA A 337 48.10 18.51 -51.51
C ALA A 337 47.10 17.70 -52.46
N SER A 338 45.77 17.37 -52.38
CA SER A 338 44.52 17.23 -51.51
C SER A 338 43.39 16.53 -52.43
N GLN A 339 42.08 16.15 -52.25
CA GLN A 339 40.89 16.02 -51.32
C GLN A 339 39.73 15.22 -52.11
N LYS A 340 38.41 14.90 -51.81
CA LYS A 340 37.34 14.89 -50.72
C LYS A 340 36.08 14.02 -51.20
N THR A 341 34.87 14.12 -50.56
CA THR A 341 33.41 13.90 -51.03
C THR A 341 32.77 12.49 -51.23
N ASP A 342 31.43 12.21 -51.19
CA ASP A 342 30.21 12.68 -50.40
C ASP A 342 28.86 11.88 -50.65
N ALA A 343 27.71 12.20 -49.99
CA ALA A 343 26.33 11.53 -50.04
C ALA A 343 25.10 12.56 -50.02
N PRO A 344 23.79 12.37 -49.60
CA PRO A 344 22.91 11.22 -49.12
C PRO A 344 21.32 11.26 -49.50
N GLN A 345 20.42 10.53 -48.76
CA GLN A 345 18.90 10.67 -48.57
C GLN A 345 17.86 10.11 -49.64
N ARG A 346 16.50 9.94 -49.48
CA ARG A 346 15.42 10.22 -48.46
C ARG A 346 14.03 9.43 -48.60
N GLU A 347 13.19 9.34 -47.53
CA GLU A 347 11.67 9.27 -47.28
C GLU A 347 10.57 8.84 -48.33
N SER A 348 9.25 8.54 -48.10
CA SER A 348 8.22 8.27 -46.98
C SER A 348 6.84 7.77 -47.61
N GLY A 349 5.63 7.48 -47.03
CA GLY A 349 4.96 7.39 -45.68
C GLY A 349 3.36 7.22 -45.74
N ALA A 350 2.62 7.01 -44.61
CA ALA A 350 1.12 7.06 -44.35
C ALA A 350 0.14 5.90 -44.82
N ARG A 351 -1.17 5.68 -44.40
CA ARG A 351 -2.04 5.81 -43.16
C ARG A 351 -3.51 5.18 -43.39
N ASN A 352 -4.40 5.06 -42.36
CA ASN A 352 -5.92 4.85 -42.31
C ASN A 352 -6.50 3.41 -42.08
N ASP A 353 -7.72 3.04 -41.53
CA ASP A 353 -8.79 3.59 -40.60
C ASP A 353 -9.72 2.45 -39.97
N LEU A 354 -11.07 2.60 -39.73
CA LEU A 354 -12.03 1.81 -38.82
C LEU A 354 -13.46 1.51 -39.46
N PRO A 355 -14.65 1.12 -38.82
CA PRO A 355 -15.09 0.72 -37.43
C PRO A 355 -16.29 -0.36 -37.20
N GLU A 356 -16.61 -0.72 -35.91
CA GLU A 356 -17.91 -0.98 -35.15
C GLU A 356 -19.05 -2.08 -35.39
N VAL A 357 -19.56 -2.73 -34.28
CA VAL A 357 -20.99 -3.09 -33.85
C VAL A 357 -21.07 -4.17 -32.68
N THR A 358 -22.22 -4.31 -31.96
CA THR A 358 -22.54 -4.94 -30.61
C THR A 358 -23.17 -6.40 -30.62
N ASP A 359 -23.78 -7.10 -29.61
CA ASP A 359 -24.60 -6.89 -28.35
C ASP A 359 -24.59 -8.10 -27.32
N GLU A 360 -25.41 -8.11 -26.22
CA GLU A 360 -25.45 -9.05 -25.02
C GLU A 360 -26.89 -9.40 -24.49
N PRO A 361 -27.18 -10.51 -23.72
CA PRO A 361 -28.13 -10.51 -22.54
C PRO A 361 -27.99 -11.61 -21.39
N GLU A 362 -29.00 -11.77 -20.49
CA GLU A 362 -28.96 -12.17 -19.03
C GLU A 362 -29.48 -13.59 -18.53
N LEU A 363 -29.83 -13.72 -17.21
CA LEU A 363 -30.04 -14.90 -16.28
C LEU A 363 -31.53 -15.25 -15.90
N PRO A 364 -31.80 -16.33 -15.11
CA PRO A 364 -32.77 -16.30 -13.95
C PRO A 364 -32.48 -17.24 -12.71
N GLU A 365 -33.47 -17.48 -11.82
CA GLU A 365 -33.34 -17.75 -10.33
C GLU A 365 -33.91 -19.07 -9.68
N ILE A 366 -33.38 -19.43 -8.48
CA ILE A 366 -33.98 -19.91 -7.16
C ILE A 366 -34.94 -21.14 -7.05
N ILE A 367 -34.78 -21.98 -5.98
CA ILE A 367 -35.84 -22.58 -5.07
C ILE A 367 -35.26 -23.42 -3.89
N GLU A 368 -35.99 -23.55 -2.77
CA GLU A 368 -35.72 -24.32 -1.51
C GLU A 368 -37.02 -24.35 -0.63
N PRO A 369 -37.15 -24.93 0.62
CA PRO A 369 -36.38 -25.92 1.41
C PRO A 369 -37.24 -27.00 2.17
N SER A 370 -36.65 -27.70 3.17
CA SER A 370 -37.24 -28.17 4.47
C SER A 370 -37.73 -29.63 4.69
N ALA A 371 -37.15 -30.31 5.70
CA ALA A 371 -37.79 -31.25 6.66
C ALA A 371 -36.83 -31.59 7.85
N ALA A 372 -37.32 -32.17 8.96
CA ALA A 372 -36.54 -32.50 10.18
C ALA A 372 -36.98 -33.85 10.81
N LEU A 373 -36.06 -34.58 11.47
CA LEU A 373 -36.37 -35.88 12.12
C LEU A 373 -35.54 -36.23 13.39
N LYS A 374 -36.14 -37.15 14.16
CA LYS A 374 -35.65 -38.26 15.03
C LYS A 374 -34.50 -38.05 16.05
N ASP A 375 -34.53 -38.98 17.01
CA ASP A 375 -33.51 -39.20 18.04
C ASP A 375 -32.83 -40.57 17.83
N GLY A 376 -31.60 -40.74 18.32
CA GLY A 376 -30.63 -41.71 17.78
C GLY A 376 -29.85 -41.16 16.57
N GLY A 377 -29.99 -39.87 16.28
CA GLY A 377 -29.20 -39.15 15.28
C GLY A 377 -27.81 -38.77 15.79
N ILE A 378 -26.90 -38.49 14.85
CA ILE A 378 -25.53 -38.02 15.12
C ILE A 378 -25.54 -36.82 16.11
N PRO A 379 -24.65 -36.80 17.14
CA PRO A 379 -24.75 -35.86 18.26
C PRO A 379 -24.73 -34.39 17.81
N ARG A 380 -25.57 -33.52 18.40
CA ARG A 380 -25.63 -32.10 17.97
C ARG A 380 -24.34 -31.35 18.30
N HIS A 381 -23.67 -31.66 19.40
CA HIS A 381 -22.54 -30.85 19.91
C HIS A 381 -21.23 -31.04 19.14
N ILE A 382 -21.10 -32.09 18.32
CA ILE A 382 -19.94 -32.21 17.42
C ILE A 382 -20.06 -31.29 16.19
N PHE A 383 -21.26 -30.81 15.85
CA PHE A 383 -21.46 -29.78 14.83
C PHE A 383 -21.25 -28.41 15.48
N ARG A 384 -20.03 -27.88 15.29
CA ARG A 384 -19.60 -26.61 15.86
C ARG A 384 -19.88 -25.48 14.87
N ALA A 385 -19.53 -24.25 15.25
CA ALA A 385 -19.81 -23.07 14.43
C ALA A 385 -19.14 -23.09 13.04
N TYR A 386 -18.01 -23.81 12.89
CA TYR A 386 -17.10 -23.72 11.73
C TYR A 386 -16.69 -25.06 11.13
N ASP A 387 -16.76 -26.15 11.92
CA ASP A 387 -16.30 -27.48 11.60
C ASP A 387 -17.15 -28.56 12.32
N ILE A 388 -16.87 -29.83 12.03
CA ILE A 388 -17.36 -30.96 12.82
C ILE A 388 -16.18 -31.52 13.61
N ARG A 389 -16.29 -31.71 14.93
CA ARG A 389 -15.20 -32.20 15.79
C ARG A 389 -15.73 -32.99 16.97
N GLY A 390 -15.22 -34.21 17.16
CA GLY A 390 -15.60 -35.11 18.25
C GLY A 390 -14.57 -36.20 18.54
N LEU A 391 -14.82 -36.98 19.57
CA LEU A 391 -14.05 -38.18 19.94
C LEU A 391 -14.30 -39.32 18.95
N VAL A 392 -13.23 -40.00 18.53
CA VAL A 392 -13.32 -41.06 17.51
C VAL A 392 -14.19 -42.23 17.97
N ASP A 393 -13.87 -42.79 19.15
CA ASP A 393 -14.46 -44.06 19.63
C ASP A 393 -15.94 -43.97 20.03
N SER A 394 -16.48 -42.76 20.22
CA SER A 394 -17.82 -42.54 20.78
C SER A 394 -18.70 -41.55 20.03
N GLU A 395 -18.12 -40.60 19.27
CA GLU A 395 -18.87 -39.52 18.62
C GLU A 395 -18.72 -39.51 17.09
N LEU A 396 -17.59 -40.00 16.56
CA LEU A 396 -17.30 -40.11 15.12
C LEU A 396 -17.26 -41.58 14.66
N THR A 397 -18.25 -42.35 15.08
CA THR A 397 -18.40 -43.78 14.75
C THR A 397 -18.58 -44.02 13.25
N ASP A 398 -18.33 -45.25 12.79
CA ASP A 398 -18.49 -45.60 11.37
C ASP A 398 -19.89 -45.34 10.82
N GLU A 399 -20.94 -45.51 11.64
CA GLU A 399 -22.32 -45.20 11.27
C GLU A 399 -22.52 -43.68 11.09
N HIS A 400 -22.01 -42.89 12.03
CA HIS A 400 -22.09 -41.42 11.98
C HIS A 400 -21.37 -40.88 10.74
N ILE A 401 -20.15 -41.37 10.46
CA ILE A 401 -19.33 -40.92 9.33
C ILE A 401 -19.87 -41.43 7.99
N THR A 402 -20.36 -42.66 7.90
CA THR A 402 -21.02 -43.17 6.68
C THR A 402 -22.24 -42.32 6.33
N ASN A 403 -23.10 -42.05 7.31
CA ASN A 403 -24.31 -41.27 7.09
C ASN A 403 -24.02 -39.79 6.82
N LEU A 404 -23.03 -39.20 7.48
CA LEU A 404 -22.53 -37.86 7.18
C LEU A 404 -21.96 -37.77 5.75
N GLY A 405 -21.25 -38.80 5.28
CA GLY A 405 -20.77 -38.90 3.90
C GLY A 405 -21.91 -38.96 2.89
N ARG A 406 -22.98 -39.71 3.20
CA ARG A 406 -24.20 -39.75 2.39
C ARG A 406 -24.90 -38.39 2.36
N ALA A 407 -24.99 -37.70 3.50
CA ALA A 407 -25.57 -36.36 3.58
C ALA A 407 -24.75 -35.34 2.76
N LEU A 408 -23.43 -35.33 2.94
CA LEU A 408 -22.50 -34.46 2.22
C LEU A 408 -22.54 -34.69 0.71
N GLY A 409 -22.39 -35.94 0.26
CA GLY A 409 -22.50 -36.30 -1.16
C GLY A 409 -23.84 -35.93 -1.80
N SER A 410 -24.92 -35.92 -1.02
CA SER A 410 -26.24 -35.47 -1.47
C SER A 410 -26.36 -33.95 -1.56
N GLU A 411 -25.82 -33.21 -0.59
CA GLU A 411 -25.83 -31.74 -0.57
C GLU A 411 -24.97 -31.16 -1.70
N ILE A 412 -23.83 -31.78 -2.02
CA ILE A 412 -22.98 -31.43 -3.15
C ILE A 412 -23.75 -31.57 -4.47
N ARG A 413 -24.47 -32.69 -4.66
CA ARG A 413 -25.34 -32.91 -5.83
C ARG A 413 -26.53 -31.94 -5.89
N LYS A 414 -27.16 -31.63 -4.75
CA LYS A 414 -28.23 -30.63 -4.63
C LYS A 414 -27.76 -29.24 -5.09
N ARG A 415 -26.50 -28.89 -4.81
CA ARG A 415 -25.83 -27.65 -5.25
C ARG A 415 -25.29 -27.70 -6.69
N GLY A 416 -25.53 -28.78 -7.43
CA GLY A 416 -25.18 -28.92 -8.85
C GLY A 416 -23.78 -29.47 -9.14
N PHE A 417 -23.03 -29.90 -8.12
CA PHE A 417 -21.68 -30.46 -8.27
C PHE A 417 -21.68 -32.00 -8.27
N GLU A 418 -20.79 -32.62 -9.04
CA GLU A 418 -20.73 -34.10 -9.20
C GLU A 418 -19.55 -34.76 -8.49
N ARG A 419 -18.66 -33.98 -7.85
CA ARG A 419 -17.35 -34.43 -7.36
C ARG A 419 -16.88 -33.62 -6.15
N ILE A 420 -16.10 -34.25 -5.27
CA ILE A 420 -15.44 -33.59 -4.13
C ILE A 420 -14.01 -34.10 -3.93
N ASN A 421 -13.13 -33.19 -3.52
CA ASN A 421 -11.76 -33.47 -3.09
C ASN A 421 -11.75 -33.97 -1.63
N LEU A 422 -11.03 -35.05 -1.35
CA LEU A 422 -10.91 -35.67 -0.03
C LEU A 422 -9.43 -35.81 0.34
N ALA A 423 -9.04 -35.17 1.44
CA ALA A 423 -7.71 -35.29 2.06
C ALA A 423 -7.84 -35.54 3.57
N TRP A 424 -6.75 -35.90 4.23
CA TRP A 424 -6.75 -36.14 5.68
C TRP A 424 -5.40 -35.85 6.37
N ASP A 425 -5.44 -35.60 7.69
CA ASP A 425 -4.24 -35.32 8.49
C ASP A 425 -3.50 -36.59 8.98
N GLY A 426 -2.40 -36.40 9.71
CA GLY A 426 -1.53 -37.46 10.21
C GLY A 426 -2.08 -38.34 11.34
N ARG A 427 -3.34 -38.18 11.78
CA ARG A 427 -3.89 -38.93 12.92
C ARG A 427 -4.11 -40.41 12.59
N LEU A 428 -3.93 -41.26 13.59
CA LEU A 428 -4.10 -42.71 13.48
C LEU A 428 -5.49 -43.15 12.99
N SER A 429 -6.51 -42.31 13.19
CA SER A 429 -7.90 -42.53 12.76
C SER A 429 -8.24 -41.92 11.39
N SER A 430 -7.40 -41.01 10.86
CA SER A 430 -7.77 -40.13 9.75
C SER A 430 -8.00 -40.86 8.43
N GLU A 431 -7.13 -41.81 8.05
CA GLU A 431 -7.35 -42.60 6.83
C GLU A 431 -8.61 -43.48 6.94
N HIS A 432 -8.86 -44.10 8.11
CA HIS A 432 -10.05 -44.94 8.32
C HIS A 432 -11.34 -44.12 8.19
N LEU A 433 -11.41 -42.96 8.86
CA LEU A 433 -12.56 -42.07 8.78
C LEU A 433 -12.73 -41.50 7.36
N ALA A 434 -11.64 -41.25 6.62
CA ALA A 434 -11.70 -40.86 5.20
C ALA A 434 -12.27 -41.98 4.31
N ASN A 435 -11.87 -43.24 4.54
CA ASN A 435 -12.43 -44.41 3.83
C ASN A 435 -13.93 -44.56 4.08
N THR A 436 -14.36 -44.44 5.34
CA THR A 436 -15.77 -44.53 5.73
C THR A 436 -16.59 -43.37 5.15
N LEU A 437 -16.07 -42.13 5.18
CA LEU A 437 -16.74 -40.96 4.59
C LEU A 437 -16.88 -41.12 3.07
N GLN A 438 -15.81 -41.55 2.39
CA GLN A 438 -15.79 -41.82 0.96
C GLN A 438 -16.88 -42.82 0.56
N ALA A 439 -17.02 -43.94 1.28
CA ALA A 439 -18.08 -44.92 1.01
C ALA A 439 -19.48 -44.29 1.08
N GLY A 440 -19.72 -43.41 2.06
CA GLY A 440 -20.94 -42.63 2.16
C GLY A 440 -21.17 -41.73 0.94
N ILE A 441 -20.18 -40.90 0.58
CA ILE A 441 -20.24 -39.94 -0.54
C ILE A 441 -20.52 -40.65 -1.88
N LEU A 442 -19.81 -41.75 -2.16
CA LEU A 442 -19.96 -42.53 -3.40
C LEU A 442 -21.37 -43.13 -3.52
N SER A 443 -21.98 -43.58 -2.41
CA SER A 443 -23.34 -44.14 -2.38
C SER A 443 -24.45 -43.09 -2.55
N ALA A 444 -24.14 -41.81 -2.31
CA ALA A 444 -25.00 -40.70 -2.71
C ALA A 444 -24.88 -40.36 -4.22
N GLY A 445 -23.96 -41.01 -4.94
CA GLY A 445 -23.69 -40.76 -6.36
C GLY A 445 -22.79 -39.55 -6.62
N CYS A 446 -22.03 -39.08 -5.63
CA CYS A 446 -21.02 -38.02 -5.81
C CYS A 446 -19.63 -38.66 -5.95
N SER A 447 -18.83 -38.21 -6.92
CA SER A 447 -17.47 -38.73 -7.19
C SER A 447 -16.46 -38.22 -6.16
N VAL A 448 -15.37 -38.97 -5.92
CA VAL A 448 -14.30 -38.53 -5.01
C VAL A 448 -12.94 -38.43 -5.72
N ASN A 449 -12.33 -37.25 -5.64
CA ASN A 449 -10.90 -37.03 -5.87
C ASN A 449 -10.20 -37.32 -4.54
N ARG A 450 -9.57 -38.50 -4.41
CA ARG A 450 -8.83 -38.88 -3.22
C ARG A 450 -7.40 -38.35 -3.35
N LEU A 451 -7.02 -37.42 -2.47
CA LEU A 451 -5.76 -36.68 -2.58
C LEU A 451 -4.64 -37.26 -1.71
N GLY A 452 -4.98 -38.04 -0.69
CA GLY A 452 -4.04 -38.62 0.25
C GLY A 452 -3.97 -37.87 1.58
N MET A 453 -2.88 -38.11 2.30
CA MET A 453 -2.54 -37.40 3.54
C MET A 453 -1.85 -36.08 3.17
N LEU A 454 -2.43 -34.93 3.54
CA LEU A 454 -1.97 -33.60 3.11
C LEU A 454 -2.27 -32.53 4.19
N PRO A 455 -1.59 -31.38 4.20
CA PRO A 455 -2.04 -30.20 4.94
C PRO A 455 -3.38 -29.65 4.43
N THR A 456 -4.14 -29.02 5.32
CA THR A 456 -5.44 -28.44 5.03
C THR A 456 -5.39 -27.32 3.97
N GLY A 457 -4.30 -26.54 3.92
CA GLY A 457 -4.05 -25.57 2.84
C GLY A 457 -3.96 -26.22 1.45
N ALA A 458 -3.32 -27.38 1.33
CA ALA A 458 -3.21 -28.13 0.08
C ALA A 458 -4.57 -28.72 -0.38
N LEU A 459 -5.44 -29.11 0.56
CA LEU A 459 -6.84 -29.42 0.21
C LEU A 459 -7.56 -28.17 -0.32
N TYR A 460 -7.45 -27.02 0.34
CA TYR A 460 -8.16 -25.82 -0.13
C TYR A 460 -7.65 -25.39 -1.52
N TYR A 461 -6.33 -25.42 -1.75
CA TYR A 461 -5.71 -25.24 -3.06
C TYR A 461 -6.34 -26.14 -4.15
N SER A 462 -6.56 -27.41 -3.83
CA SER A 462 -7.19 -28.36 -4.77
C SER A 462 -8.58 -27.91 -5.25
N THR A 463 -9.31 -27.09 -4.47
CA THR A 463 -10.64 -26.59 -4.85
C THR A 463 -10.61 -25.40 -5.81
N PHE A 464 -9.42 -24.91 -6.17
CA PHE A 464 -9.23 -23.88 -7.20
C PHE A 464 -8.63 -24.47 -8.49
N GLU A 465 -7.70 -25.43 -8.39
CA GLU A 465 -6.98 -25.98 -9.55
C GLU A 465 -7.50 -27.33 -10.08
N LEU A 466 -8.29 -28.09 -9.30
CA LEU A 466 -8.92 -29.34 -9.78
C LEU A 466 -10.33 -29.12 -10.34
N ASP A 467 -10.89 -30.18 -10.93
CA ASP A 467 -12.19 -30.21 -11.57
C ASP A 467 -13.42 -30.17 -10.62
N THR A 468 -13.25 -29.66 -9.41
CA THR A 468 -14.36 -29.35 -8.49
C THR A 468 -13.98 -28.30 -7.44
N PRO A 469 -14.88 -27.35 -7.12
CA PRO A 469 -14.71 -26.39 -6.02
C PRO A 469 -15.19 -26.93 -4.66
N CYS A 470 -15.40 -28.25 -4.53
CA CYS A 470 -15.81 -28.91 -3.29
C CYS A 470 -14.63 -29.67 -2.66
N GLY A 471 -14.47 -29.56 -1.34
CA GLY A 471 -13.41 -30.23 -0.58
C GLY A 471 -13.84 -30.62 0.83
N VAL A 472 -13.32 -31.73 1.34
CA VAL A 472 -13.46 -32.15 2.74
C VAL A 472 -12.15 -32.69 3.29
N MET A 473 -11.75 -32.14 4.43
CA MET A 473 -10.59 -32.59 5.19
C MET A 473 -11.05 -33.45 6.34
N ILE A 474 -10.52 -34.66 6.49
CA ILE A 474 -10.57 -35.38 7.77
C ILE A 474 -9.42 -34.88 8.64
N THR A 475 -9.74 -34.19 9.72
CA THR A 475 -8.72 -33.67 10.64
C THR A 475 -9.28 -33.38 12.03
N GLY A 476 -8.44 -33.60 13.05
CA GLY A 476 -8.67 -33.09 14.42
C GLY A 476 -8.00 -31.73 14.70
N SER A 477 -7.31 -31.16 13.72
CA SER A 477 -6.45 -29.96 13.83
C SER A 477 -5.46 -30.08 14.99
N HIS A 478 -5.51 -29.19 15.97
CA HIS A 478 -4.69 -29.21 17.18
C HIS A 478 -5.31 -29.96 18.36
N ASN A 479 -6.47 -30.61 18.25
CA ASN A 479 -7.04 -31.29 19.43
C ASN A 479 -6.23 -32.56 19.81
N PRO A 480 -6.33 -33.09 21.04
CA PRO A 480 -5.68 -34.35 21.42
C PRO A 480 -5.98 -35.50 20.44
N LYS A 481 -5.10 -36.51 20.36
CA LYS A 481 -5.14 -37.55 19.32
C LYS A 481 -6.43 -38.38 19.29
N GLU A 482 -7.15 -38.43 20.40
CA GLU A 482 -8.45 -39.08 20.57
C GLU A 482 -9.58 -38.37 19.81
N TYR A 483 -9.34 -37.12 19.38
CA TYR A 483 -10.26 -36.33 18.55
C TYR A 483 -9.93 -36.44 17.06
N ASN A 484 -10.97 -36.39 16.24
CA ASN A 484 -10.88 -36.12 14.81
C ASN A 484 -12.08 -35.25 14.37
N GLY A 485 -12.31 -35.08 13.07
CA GLY A 485 -13.40 -34.25 12.58
C GLY A 485 -13.32 -33.92 11.10
N LEU A 486 -14.12 -32.94 10.67
CA LEU A 486 -14.27 -32.54 9.28
C LEU A 486 -14.25 -31.00 9.11
N LYS A 487 -13.31 -30.49 8.32
CA LYS A 487 -13.38 -29.13 7.73
C LYS A 487 -13.96 -29.27 6.31
N ILE A 488 -15.10 -28.65 6.01
CA ILE A 488 -15.87 -28.86 4.76
C ILE A 488 -16.01 -27.55 3.98
N VAL A 489 -15.66 -27.56 2.69
CA VAL A 489 -15.87 -26.46 1.74
C VAL A 489 -16.70 -26.91 0.53
N ILE A 490 -17.65 -26.07 0.10
CA ILE A 490 -18.42 -26.22 -1.14
C ILE A 490 -18.42 -24.86 -1.85
N ASP A 491 -18.20 -24.84 -3.17
CA ASP A 491 -18.01 -23.60 -3.94
C ASP A 491 -16.88 -22.70 -3.39
N GLN A 492 -15.75 -23.32 -3.01
CA GLN A 492 -14.61 -22.68 -2.34
C GLN A 492 -15.02 -21.87 -1.09
N LEU A 493 -16.12 -22.24 -0.43
CA LEU A 493 -16.62 -21.59 0.77
C LEU A 493 -16.82 -22.61 1.89
N PRO A 494 -16.31 -22.35 3.10
CA PRO A 494 -16.56 -23.22 4.24
C PRO A 494 -18.02 -23.14 4.66
N LEU A 495 -18.61 -24.28 5.01
CA LEU A 495 -19.99 -24.35 5.48
C LEU A 495 -20.16 -23.58 6.79
N SER A 496 -21.26 -22.84 6.91
CA SER A 496 -21.66 -22.17 8.15
C SER A 496 -22.31 -23.15 9.14
N GLU A 497 -22.42 -22.79 10.43
CA GLU A 497 -23.12 -23.60 11.44
C GLU A 497 -24.50 -24.09 10.95
N GLN A 498 -25.27 -23.23 10.26
CA GLN A 498 -26.60 -23.59 9.74
C GLN A 498 -26.53 -24.63 8.61
N GLU A 499 -25.49 -24.60 7.78
CA GLU A 499 -25.27 -25.58 6.72
C GLU A 499 -24.71 -26.91 7.26
N LEU A 500 -23.85 -26.85 8.28
CA LEU A 500 -23.35 -28.01 9.02
C LEU A 500 -24.50 -28.71 9.77
N LEU A 501 -25.36 -27.95 10.46
CA LEU A 501 -26.61 -28.46 11.02
C LEU A 501 -27.58 -28.93 9.92
N GLY A 502 -27.53 -28.36 8.72
CA GLY A 502 -28.23 -28.89 7.54
C GLY A 502 -27.77 -30.31 7.15
N LEU A 503 -26.46 -30.60 7.21
CA LEU A 503 -25.94 -31.96 7.02
C LEU A 503 -26.38 -32.90 8.16
N ARG A 504 -26.47 -32.41 9.40
CA ARG A 504 -27.05 -33.15 10.52
C ARG A 504 -28.52 -33.49 10.27
N GLU A 505 -29.36 -32.50 9.97
CA GLU A 505 -30.78 -32.76 9.72
C GLU A 505 -30.96 -33.68 8.50
N ARG A 506 -30.20 -33.48 7.41
CA ARG A 506 -30.20 -34.40 6.26
C ARG A 506 -29.87 -35.83 6.66
N THR A 507 -28.85 -36.02 7.50
CA THR A 507 -28.48 -37.33 8.08
C THR A 507 -29.64 -38.00 8.81
N ILE A 508 -30.32 -37.26 9.69
CA ILE A 508 -31.36 -37.84 10.57
C ILE A 508 -32.71 -37.99 9.85
N ASN A 509 -32.97 -37.17 8.81
CA ASN A 509 -34.10 -37.35 7.90
C ASN A 509 -34.02 -38.62 7.06
N GLU A 510 -32.83 -39.23 6.96
CA GLU A 510 -32.50 -40.22 5.92
C GLU A 510 -32.73 -39.67 4.49
N ASP A 511 -32.75 -38.33 4.34
CA ASP A 511 -32.78 -37.65 3.05
C ASP A 511 -31.40 -37.84 2.40
N TYR A 512 -31.33 -38.79 1.49
CA TYR A 512 -30.13 -39.08 0.72
C TYR A 512 -30.46 -39.15 -0.76
N SER A 513 -29.65 -38.45 -1.56
CA SER A 513 -29.47 -38.84 -2.96
C SER A 513 -29.03 -40.29 -3.02
N THR A 514 -29.40 -40.97 -4.10
CA THR A 514 -28.93 -42.34 -4.38
C THR A 514 -28.16 -42.35 -5.70
N GLY A 515 -27.19 -43.25 -5.79
CA GLY A 515 -26.38 -43.47 -6.96
C GLY A 515 -25.20 -44.38 -6.64
N TYR A 516 -24.28 -44.50 -7.59
CA TYR A 516 -22.97 -45.08 -7.34
C TYR A 516 -21.96 -44.37 -8.23
N ALA A 517 -20.97 -43.72 -7.62
CA ALA A 517 -19.91 -43.01 -8.31
C ALA A 517 -18.56 -43.70 -8.10
N GLY A 518 -17.53 -43.25 -8.83
CA GLY A 518 -16.15 -43.69 -8.63
C GLY A 518 -15.34 -42.74 -7.74
N ALA A 519 -14.35 -43.30 -7.06
CA ALA A 519 -13.21 -42.54 -6.56
C ALA A 519 -12.02 -42.69 -7.53
N ARG A 520 -11.14 -41.68 -7.58
CA ARG A 520 -9.81 -41.78 -8.20
C ARG A 520 -8.76 -41.19 -7.26
N GLU A 521 -7.58 -41.79 -7.23
CA GLU A 521 -6.40 -41.19 -6.60
C GLU A 521 -5.91 -40.01 -7.46
N ASN A 522 -5.46 -38.93 -6.82
CA ASN A 522 -4.85 -37.78 -7.47
C ASN A 522 -3.89 -37.07 -6.50
N ASN A 523 -2.60 -37.41 -6.54
CA ASN A 523 -1.57 -36.69 -5.78
C ASN A 523 -1.36 -35.29 -6.40
N ILE A 524 -1.32 -34.27 -5.53
CA ILE A 524 -1.16 -32.85 -5.90
C ILE A 524 0.02 -32.16 -5.18
N GLU A 525 0.85 -32.90 -4.45
CA GLU A 525 1.95 -32.35 -3.64
C GLU A 525 2.88 -31.48 -4.49
N ASP A 526 3.42 -32.03 -5.59
CA ASP A 526 4.30 -31.31 -6.50
C ASP A 526 3.62 -30.09 -7.15
N GLN A 527 2.31 -30.17 -7.41
CA GLN A 527 1.54 -29.09 -8.04
C GLN A 527 1.35 -27.92 -7.07
N TYR A 528 1.02 -28.23 -5.81
CA TYR A 528 0.92 -27.26 -4.72
C TYR A 528 2.27 -26.59 -4.42
N LEU A 529 3.34 -27.39 -4.33
CA LEU A 529 4.69 -26.91 -4.05
C LEU A 529 5.23 -26.00 -5.15
N SER A 530 5.25 -26.46 -6.41
CA SER A 530 5.75 -25.63 -7.52
C SER A 530 4.89 -24.37 -7.71
N ARG A 531 3.59 -24.41 -7.39
CA ARG A 531 2.75 -23.20 -7.40
C ARG A 531 3.14 -22.17 -6.32
N ILE A 532 3.78 -22.58 -5.22
CA ILE A 532 4.40 -21.66 -4.26
C ILE A 532 5.78 -21.23 -4.76
N GLU A 533 6.61 -22.16 -5.22
CA GLU A 533 7.96 -21.93 -5.78
C GLU A 533 7.97 -20.89 -6.93
N ASP A 534 7.04 -21.01 -7.88
CA ASP A 534 6.89 -20.13 -9.05
C ASP A 534 6.56 -18.66 -8.69
N ASP A 535 6.07 -18.39 -7.47
CA ASP A 535 5.66 -17.05 -7.02
C ASP A 535 6.58 -16.47 -5.94
N ILE A 536 7.14 -17.29 -5.04
CA ILE A 536 7.95 -16.86 -3.89
C ILE A 536 9.42 -16.64 -4.27
N GLN A 537 10.02 -15.52 -3.86
CA GLN A 537 11.42 -15.20 -4.21
C GLN A 537 12.28 -14.88 -2.97
N ILE A 538 13.09 -15.86 -2.55
CA ILE A 538 14.06 -15.71 -1.45
C ILE A 538 15.25 -14.86 -1.90
N SER A 539 15.55 -13.79 -1.15
CA SER A 539 16.51 -12.74 -1.53
C SER A 539 17.91 -12.85 -0.88
N ARG A 540 18.09 -13.78 0.07
CA ARG A 540 19.37 -14.09 0.72
C ARG A 540 19.36 -15.53 1.26
N ASP A 541 20.54 -16.11 1.44
CA ASP A 541 20.70 -17.35 2.19
C ASP A 541 20.15 -17.14 3.62
N MET A 542 19.40 -18.12 4.12
CA MET A 542 18.87 -18.16 5.49
C MET A 542 18.90 -19.59 6.04
N THR A 543 19.18 -19.71 7.34
CA THR A 543 19.07 -20.97 8.08
C THR A 543 17.82 -20.90 8.96
N ILE A 544 16.88 -21.81 8.77
CA ILE A 544 15.60 -21.82 9.52
C ILE A 544 15.41 -23.15 10.26
N VAL A 545 14.74 -23.07 11.41
CA VAL A 545 14.23 -24.27 12.10
C VAL A 545 12.75 -24.47 11.76
N ILE A 546 12.34 -25.71 11.51
CA ILE A 546 10.93 -26.08 11.34
C ILE A 546 10.52 -27.03 12.46
N ASP A 547 9.43 -26.68 13.14
CA ASP A 547 8.66 -27.57 14.00
C ASP A 547 7.28 -27.85 13.38
N ALA A 548 6.79 -29.08 13.53
CA ALA A 548 5.45 -29.48 13.14
C ALA A 548 4.71 -30.31 14.22
N GLY A 549 5.31 -30.53 15.40
CA GLY A 549 4.72 -31.32 16.50
C GLY A 549 4.19 -32.70 16.10
N ASN A 550 4.87 -33.36 15.16
CA ASN A 550 4.49 -34.63 14.50
C ASN A 550 3.17 -34.58 13.68
N GLY A 551 2.68 -33.37 13.36
CA GLY A 551 1.56 -33.11 12.48
C GLY A 551 1.88 -33.25 10.98
N VAL A 552 0.84 -33.17 10.14
CA VAL A 552 0.95 -33.46 8.69
C VAL A 552 1.77 -32.44 7.89
N ALA A 553 2.03 -31.26 8.47
CA ALA A 553 2.77 -30.18 7.82
C ALA A 553 4.25 -30.53 7.57
N GLY A 554 4.87 -31.32 8.45
CA GLY A 554 6.33 -31.51 8.53
C GLY A 554 7.01 -31.88 7.21
N PRO A 555 6.66 -33.00 6.54
CA PRO A 555 7.35 -33.45 5.34
C PRO A 555 7.21 -32.48 4.16
N LEU A 556 6.03 -31.86 4.02
CA LEU A 556 5.72 -30.95 2.92
C LEU A 556 6.37 -29.57 3.16
N ALA A 557 6.44 -29.10 4.41
CA ALA A 557 7.17 -27.90 4.79
C ALA A 557 8.68 -28.07 4.58
N ILE A 558 9.26 -29.20 5.03
CA ILE A 558 10.68 -29.52 4.78
C ILE A 558 11.00 -29.44 3.29
N LYS A 559 10.17 -30.06 2.45
CA LYS A 559 10.36 -30.09 1.00
C LYS A 559 10.25 -28.67 0.42
N LEU A 560 9.16 -27.95 0.71
CA LEU A 560 8.94 -26.57 0.26
C LEU A 560 10.12 -25.64 0.56
N PHE A 561 10.57 -25.60 1.81
CA PHE A 561 11.59 -24.62 2.20
C PHE A 561 13.00 -25.01 1.71
N LYS A 562 13.30 -26.32 1.54
CA LYS A 562 14.54 -26.78 0.87
C LYS A 562 14.49 -26.51 -0.64
N GLU A 563 13.33 -26.60 -1.29
CA GLU A 563 13.14 -26.24 -2.71
C GLU A 563 13.24 -24.72 -2.95
N LEU A 564 12.74 -23.90 -2.02
CA LEU A 564 12.95 -22.44 -1.98
C LEU A 564 14.41 -22.02 -1.67
N GLY A 565 15.35 -22.97 -1.52
CA GLY A 565 16.79 -22.71 -1.38
C GLY A 565 17.26 -22.37 0.04
N LEU A 566 16.45 -22.62 1.07
CA LEU A 566 16.77 -22.33 2.47
C LEU A 566 17.55 -23.50 3.11
N GLU A 567 18.45 -23.21 4.04
CA GLU A 567 18.97 -24.25 4.94
C GLU A 567 17.91 -24.54 6.01
N VAL A 568 17.47 -25.79 6.08
CA VAL A 568 16.32 -26.20 6.91
C VAL A 568 16.76 -27.25 7.91
N ILE A 569 16.56 -26.92 9.18
CA ILE A 569 16.79 -27.77 10.34
C ILE A 569 15.44 -28.24 10.86
N ASP A 570 15.11 -29.51 10.63
CA ASP A 570 13.85 -30.09 11.05
C ASP A 570 13.88 -30.68 12.47
N ILE A 571 12.87 -30.34 13.27
CA ILE A 571 12.51 -31.01 14.52
C ILE A 571 11.05 -31.47 14.44
N HIS A 572 10.74 -32.63 15.04
CA HIS A 572 9.38 -33.16 15.16
C HIS A 572 8.56 -33.23 13.85
N CYS A 573 9.22 -33.30 12.68
CA CYS A 573 8.58 -33.24 11.37
C CYS A 573 8.21 -34.61 10.77
N ASP A 574 8.66 -35.72 11.36
CA ASP A 574 8.12 -37.05 11.05
C ASP A 574 6.67 -37.14 11.53
N VAL A 575 5.75 -37.58 10.66
CA VAL A 575 4.32 -37.65 10.98
C VAL A 575 4.03 -38.83 11.91
N ASP A 576 3.60 -38.54 13.14
CA ASP A 576 3.13 -39.53 14.11
C ASP A 576 1.92 -38.99 14.87
N GLY A 577 0.73 -39.49 14.50
CA GLY A 577 -0.55 -39.18 15.14
C GLY A 577 -0.66 -39.59 16.62
N ASN A 578 0.39 -40.13 17.24
CA ASN A 578 0.49 -40.23 18.70
C ASN A 578 0.87 -38.91 19.39
N PHE A 579 1.45 -37.95 18.64
CA PHE A 579 2.08 -36.71 19.12
C PHE A 579 3.04 -36.98 20.31
N PRO A 580 4.15 -37.72 20.07
CA PRO A 580 5.01 -38.25 21.14
C PRO A 580 5.91 -37.22 21.83
N ASN A 581 6.06 -36.02 21.27
CA ASN A 581 6.89 -34.94 21.80
C ASN A 581 6.03 -33.92 22.57
N HIS A 582 5.92 -32.68 22.08
CA HIS A 582 4.89 -31.74 22.51
C HIS A 582 3.62 -31.89 21.65
N HIS A 583 2.61 -31.07 21.91
CA HIS A 583 1.35 -31.08 21.19
C HIS A 583 1.43 -30.10 19.99
N PRO A 584 0.91 -30.41 18.78
CA PRO A 584 1.01 -29.51 17.63
C PRO A 584 -0.04 -28.40 17.69
N ASP A 585 0.07 -27.55 18.72
CA ASP A 585 -0.66 -26.28 18.84
C ASP A 585 0.32 -25.12 19.11
N PRO A 586 0.80 -24.44 18.06
CA PRO A 586 1.80 -23.37 18.18
C PRO A 586 1.23 -22.05 18.73
N GLY A 587 -0.03 -22.05 19.21
CA GLY A 587 -0.61 -20.95 19.97
C GLY A 587 -0.25 -20.94 21.46
N GLU A 588 0.12 -22.09 22.02
CA GLU A 588 0.46 -22.24 23.45
C GLU A 588 2.01 -22.21 23.62
N PRO A 589 2.58 -21.27 24.39
CA PRO A 589 4.03 -21.06 24.47
C PRO A 589 4.88 -22.27 24.87
N GLU A 590 4.35 -23.18 25.71
CA GLU A 590 5.07 -24.41 26.09
C GLU A 590 5.40 -25.33 24.91
N ASN A 591 4.60 -25.30 23.83
CA ASN A 591 4.84 -26.08 22.61
C ASN A 591 5.94 -25.46 21.72
N LEU A 592 6.53 -24.32 22.10
CA LEU A 592 7.52 -23.58 21.32
C LEU A 592 8.93 -23.59 21.94
N GLU A 593 9.10 -24.15 23.13
CA GLU A 593 10.40 -24.19 23.81
C GLU A 593 11.43 -25.11 23.11
N ASP A 594 11.01 -26.21 22.47
CA ASP A 594 11.93 -27.05 21.67
C ASP A 594 12.43 -26.29 20.43
N LEU A 595 11.54 -25.65 19.68
CA LEU A 595 11.88 -24.77 18.55
C LEU A 595 12.85 -23.65 18.97
N LYS A 596 12.56 -22.97 20.07
CA LYS A 596 13.42 -21.93 20.67
C LYS A 596 14.82 -22.46 21.03
N ASN A 597 14.89 -23.63 21.65
CA ASN A 597 16.17 -24.26 21.98
C ASN A 597 16.95 -24.65 20.71
N ALA A 598 16.27 -25.11 19.66
CA ALA A 598 16.90 -25.43 18.37
C ALA A 598 17.44 -24.17 17.66
N ILE A 599 16.69 -23.06 17.61
CA ILE A 599 17.17 -21.79 17.04
C ILE A 599 18.48 -21.35 17.71
N LEU A 600 18.49 -21.33 19.05
CA LEU A 600 19.63 -20.90 19.85
C LEU A 600 20.81 -21.89 19.83
N LEU A 601 20.57 -23.17 19.57
CA LEU A 601 21.60 -24.20 19.40
C LEU A 601 22.30 -24.11 18.04
N HIS A 602 21.56 -23.67 17.00
CA HIS A 602 22.01 -23.70 15.61
C HIS A 602 22.35 -22.32 15.01
N ASP A 603 22.16 -21.22 15.74
CA ASP A 603 22.40 -19.84 15.29
C ASP A 603 21.53 -19.46 14.06
N ALA A 604 20.27 -19.92 14.08
CA ALA A 604 19.33 -19.79 12.96
C ALA A 604 18.68 -18.40 12.88
N ASP A 605 18.33 -17.95 11.66
CA ASP A 605 17.67 -16.67 11.39
C ASP A 605 16.28 -16.56 12.05
N LEU A 606 15.55 -17.68 12.11
CA LEU A 606 14.22 -17.81 12.71
C LEU A 606 13.83 -19.28 12.88
N GLY A 607 12.73 -19.51 13.58
CA GLY A 607 11.99 -20.78 13.55
C GLY A 607 10.53 -20.59 13.13
N LEU A 608 9.97 -21.59 12.45
CA LEU A 608 8.54 -21.69 12.15
C LEU A 608 7.95 -22.91 12.86
N ALA A 609 6.79 -22.74 13.51
CA ALA A 609 6.01 -23.84 14.08
C ALA A 609 4.66 -23.97 13.37
N PHE A 610 4.34 -25.16 12.88
CA PHE A 610 3.06 -25.49 12.26
C PHE A 610 2.15 -26.27 13.22
N ASP A 611 0.84 -26.15 13.01
CA ASP A 611 -0.14 -26.93 13.77
C ASP A 611 -0.49 -28.27 13.10
N GLY A 612 -1.25 -29.10 13.82
CA GLY A 612 -1.46 -30.52 13.46
C GLY A 612 -1.96 -30.79 12.03
N ASP A 613 -2.67 -29.83 11.43
CA ASP A 613 -3.15 -29.89 10.04
C ASP A 613 -2.63 -28.79 9.10
N GLY A 614 -1.72 -27.93 9.57
CA GLY A 614 -0.93 -27.01 8.75
C GLY A 614 -1.68 -25.81 8.17
N ASP A 615 -2.84 -25.43 8.73
CA ASP A 615 -3.55 -24.19 8.37
C ASP A 615 -3.27 -23.01 9.33
N ARG A 616 -2.31 -23.20 10.25
CA ARG A 616 -1.72 -22.17 11.11
C ARG A 616 -0.19 -22.21 11.13
N VAL A 617 0.42 -21.05 11.38
CA VAL A 617 1.87 -20.91 11.59
C VAL A 617 2.16 -19.89 12.69
N ALA A 618 3.14 -20.20 13.55
CA ALA A 618 3.80 -19.24 14.44
C ALA A 618 5.27 -19.08 14.04
N LEU A 619 5.89 -17.98 14.46
CA LEU A 619 7.28 -17.64 14.14
C LEU A 619 8.01 -17.23 15.42
N LEU A 620 9.23 -17.72 15.59
CA LEU A 620 10.20 -17.23 16.58
C LEU A 620 11.36 -16.55 15.86
N ASP A 621 11.84 -15.44 16.39
CA ASP A 621 13.01 -14.75 15.84
C ASP A 621 14.35 -15.42 16.24
N ASN A 622 15.46 -14.90 15.70
CA ASN A 622 16.83 -15.32 16.02
C ASN A 622 17.25 -15.12 17.49
N GLU A 623 16.47 -14.41 18.32
CA GLU A 623 16.70 -14.31 19.78
C GLU A 623 15.84 -15.34 20.55
N GLY A 624 15.00 -16.13 19.86
CA GLY A 624 14.07 -17.07 20.45
C GLY A 624 12.77 -16.42 20.96
N THR A 625 12.45 -15.20 20.51
CA THR A 625 11.24 -14.47 20.92
C THR A 625 10.06 -14.89 20.05
N ILE A 626 8.93 -15.21 20.68
CA ILE A 626 7.67 -15.53 20.00
C ILE A 626 7.12 -14.25 19.35
N ILE A 627 7.00 -14.26 18.02
CA ILE A 627 6.39 -13.17 17.25
C ILE A 627 4.92 -13.49 17.02
N TRP A 628 4.06 -12.85 17.81
CA TRP A 628 2.62 -13.12 17.80
C TRP A 628 1.95 -12.87 16.43
N PRO A 629 0.90 -13.63 16.05
CA PRO A 629 0.30 -13.56 14.71
C PRO A 629 -0.24 -12.18 14.31
N ASP A 630 -0.65 -11.34 15.26
CA ASP A 630 -1.07 -9.97 14.99
C ASP A 630 0.10 -9.00 14.69
N ARG A 631 1.34 -9.38 15.00
CA ARG A 631 2.57 -8.69 14.57
C ARG A 631 3.11 -9.25 13.25
N LEU A 632 3.00 -10.57 13.01
CA LEU A 632 3.21 -11.15 11.67
C LEU A 632 2.25 -10.54 10.63
N MET A 633 1.00 -10.30 11.04
CA MET A 633 -0.01 -9.58 10.25
C MET A 633 0.45 -8.17 9.88
N MET A 634 1.12 -7.42 10.78
CA MET A 634 1.67 -6.10 10.46
C MET A 634 2.68 -6.19 9.31
N LEU A 635 3.60 -7.16 9.34
CA LEU A 635 4.60 -7.33 8.29
C LEU A 635 3.97 -7.68 6.93
N LEU A 636 3.01 -8.60 6.91
CA LEU A 636 2.24 -8.96 5.70
C LEU A 636 1.45 -7.75 5.15
N ILE A 637 0.86 -6.93 6.02
CA ILE A 637 0.14 -5.72 5.64
C ILE A 637 1.07 -4.66 5.03
N GLU A 638 2.27 -4.49 5.59
CA GLU A 638 3.26 -3.51 5.13
C GLU A 638 3.85 -3.89 3.75
N ASP A 639 3.89 -5.17 3.41
CA ASP A 639 4.19 -5.68 2.06
C ASP A 639 3.00 -5.55 1.08
N ILE A 640 1.82 -6.02 1.48
CA ILE A 640 0.68 -6.23 0.56
C ILE A 640 -0.06 -4.93 0.23
N LEU A 641 -0.30 -4.03 1.20
CA LEU A 641 -1.10 -2.83 0.97
C LEU A 641 -0.53 -1.85 -0.07
N PRO A 642 0.79 -1.60 -0.16
CA PRO A 642 1.37 -0.78 -1.22
C PRO A 642 1.04 -1.26 -2.64
N ARG A 643 0.82 -2.57 -2.84
CA ARG A 643 0.36 -3.16 -4.13
C ARG A 643 -1.16 -3.25 -4.26
N ARG A 644 -1.90 -3.07 -3.16
CA ARG A 644 -3.37 -3.16 -3.06
C ARG A 644 -3.99 -1.96 -2.31
N PRO A 645 -3.70 -0.71 -2.74
CA PRO A 645 -4.22 0.48 -2.08
C PRO A 645 -5.76 0.50 -2.11
N GLY A 646 -6.39 0.89 -1.01
CA GLY A 646 -7.85 0.87 -0.89
C GLY A 646 -8.47 -0.54 -0.84
N SER A 647 -7.70 -1.59 -0.57
CA SER A 647 -8.24 -2.91 -0.22
C SER A 647 -8.72 -2.96 1.23
N ASP A 648 -9.74 -3.77 1.50
CA ASP A 648 -10.04 -4.21 2.87
C ASP A 648 -8.97 -5.19 3.37
N VAL A 649 -8.68 -5.10 4.66
CA VAL A 649 -7.80 -5.99 5.43
C VAL A 649 -8.58 -6.47 6.65
N LEU A 650 -8.60 -7.79 6.84
CA LEU A 650 -9.48 -8.45 7.81
C LEU A 650 -8.69 -8.98 9.01
N PHE A 651 -9.05 -8.60 10.23
CA PHE A 651 -8.42 -9.11 11.45
C PHE A 651 -9.46 -9.35 12.54
N ASP A 652 -9.16 -10.24 13.50
CA ASP A 652 -10.13 -10.66 14.50
C ASP A 652 -10.14 -9.79 15.77
N VAL A 653 -11.17 -9.95 16.61
CA VAL A 653 -11.30 -9.21 17.89
C VAL A 653 -10.17 -9.46 18.89
N LYS A 654 -9.38 -10.54 18.77
CA LYS A 654 -8.20 -10.81 19.61
C LYS A 654 -6.93 -10.07 19.16
N SER A 655 -6.90 -9.52 17.95
CA SER A 655 -5.70 -8.93 17.35
C SER A 655 -5.43 -7.49 17.82
N SER A 656 -4.15 -7.10 17.89
CA SER A 656 -3.68 -5.82 18.44
C SER A 656 -4.38 -4.57 17.85
N ARG A 657 -4.67 -3.58 18.72
CA ARG A 657 -5.22 -2.27 18.33
C ARG A 657 -4.37 -1.52 17.29
N HIS A 658 -3.06 -1.79 17.22
CA HIS A 658 -2.13 -1.13 16.29
C HIS A 658 -2.40 -1.43 14.81
N LEU A 659 -3.08 -2.55 14.51
CA LEU A 659 -3.43 -2.92 13.13
C LEU A 659 -4.32 -1.85 12.46
N ALA A 660 -5.35 -1.35 13.14
CA ALA A 660 -6.28 -0.41 12.51
C ALA A 660 -5.64 0.95 12.15
N PRO A 661 -4.84 1.62 13.01
CA PRO A 661 -4.03 2.77 12.61
C PRO A 661 -3.04 2.46 11.49
N MET A 662 -2.37 1.30 11.52
CA MET A 662 -1.38 0.91 10.52
C MET A 662 -2.00 0.70 9.13
N ILE A 663 -3.12 -0.04 9.04
CA ILE A 663 -3.86 -0.26 7.80
C ILE A 663 -4.33 1.08 7.21
N ASN A 664 -4.88 1.98 8.03
CA ASN A 664 -5.27 3.33 7.60
C ASN A 664 -4.06 4.14 7.10
N ARG A 665 -2.92 4.10 7.80
CA ARG A 665 -1.66 4.77 7.44
C ARG A 665 -1.14 4.32 6.07
N LEU A 666 -1.31 3.04 5.75
CA LEU A 666 -0.92 2.41 4.49
C LEU A 666 -2.00 2.49 3.40
N GLY A 667 -3.13 3.16 3.67
CA GLY A 667 -4.20 3.41 2.69
C GLY A 667 -5.15 2.22 2.44
N GLY A 668 -5.15 1.21 3.30
CA GLY A 668 -6.16 0.15 3.32
C GLY A 668 -7.40 0.50 4.16
N ARG A 669 -8.40 -0.38 4.15
CA ARG A 669 -9.58 -0.32 5.05
C ARG A 669 -9.47 -1.40 6.14
N PRO A 670 -9.39 -1.05 7.44
CA PRO A 670 -9.35 -2.04 8.50
C PRO A 670 -10.76 -2.56 8.82
N THR A 671 -10.98 -3.86 8.66
CA THR A 671 -12.19 -4.54 9.13
C THR A 671 -11.86 -5.49 10.27
N MET A 672 -12.26 -5.10 11.49
CA MET A 672 -12.26 -5.99 12.65
C MET A 672 -13.48 -6.91 12.58
N TRP A 673 -13.28 -8.22 12.76
CA TRP A 673 -14.32 -9.24 12.61
C TRP A 673 -14.27 -10.32 13.69
N LYS A 674 -15.20 -11.29 13.62
CA LYS A 674 -15.36 -12.37 14.59
C LYS A 674 -14.23 -13.39 14.47
N THR A 675 -13.72 -13.89 15.60
CA THR A 675 -12.79 -15.03 15.59
C THR A 675 -13.51 -16.28 15.08
N GLY A 676 -12.87 -17.06 14.22
CA GLY A 676 -13.37 -18.28 13.62
C GLY A 676 -13.06 -18.40 12.13
N HIS A 677 -12.19 -19.35 11.76
CA HIS A 677 -11.61 -19.43 10.42
C HIS A 677 -12.62 -19.51 9.26
N SER A 678 -13.73 -20.22 9.44
CA SER A 678 -14.82 -20.29 8.46
C SER A 678 -15.58 -18.97 8.32
N LEU A 679 -15.63 -18.12 9.34
CA LEU A 679 -16.18 -16.75 9.23
C LEU A 679 -15.21 -15.81 8.54
N MET A 680 -13.91 -15.94 8.83
CA MET A 680 -12.87 -15.09 8.25
C MET A 680 -12.74 -15.32 6.73
N LYS A 681 -12.67 -16.57 6.28
CA LYS A 681 -12.74 -16.94 4.84
C LYS A 681 -13.96 -16.35 4.14
N ARG A 682 -15.16 -16.57 4.71
CA ARG A 682 -16.42 -16.06 4.14
C ARG A 682 -16.41 -14.53 4.06
N LYS A 683 -15.90 -13.84 5.09
CA LYS A 683 -15.84 -12.37 5.14
C LYS A 683 -14.78 -11.80 4.20
N LEU A 684 -13.65 -12.47 4.00
CA LEU A 684 -12.66 -12.03 3.02
C LEU A 684 -13.19 -12.15 1.57
N LYS A 685 -13.89 -13.25 1.24
CA LYS A 685 -14.56 -13.42 -0.07
C LYS A 685 -15.68 -12.39 -0.27
N GLU A 686 -16.45 -12.06 0.78
CA GLU A 686 -17.49 -11.01 0.77
C GLU A 686 -16.90 -9.62 0.48
N LEU A 687 -15.84 -9.23 1.19
CA LEU A 687 -15.18 -7.92 1.05
C LEU A 687 -14.29 -7.81 -0.20
N LYS A 688 -13.91 -8.93 -0.80
CA LYS A 688 -12.82 -9.03 -1.80
C LYS A 688 -11.50 -8.45 -1.25
N GLY A 689 -11.23 -8.70 0.03
CA GLY A 689 -10.02 -8.22 0.73
C GLY A 689 -8.76 -8.92 0.24
N SER A 690 -7.61 -8.26 0.36
CA SER A 690 -6.33 -8.78 -0.15
C SER A 690 -5.56 -9.63 0.85
N VAL A 691 -5.75 -9.39 2.15
CA VAL A 691 -5.13 -10.15 3.24
C VAL A 691 -5.99 -10.07 4.50
N GLY A 692 -5.93 -11.10 5.33
CA GLY A 692 -6.39 -11.05 6.70
C GLY A 692 -5.84 -12.19 7.55
N GLY A 693 -6.22 -12.26 8.82
CA GLY A 693 -5.80 -13.34 9.72
C GLY A 693 -6.31 -13.18 11.15
N GLU A 694 -5.93 -14.13 12.01
CA GLU A 694 -6.41 -14.24 13.38
C GLU A 694 -5.26 -14.39 14.38
N PHE A 695 -5.48 -13.95 15.62
CA PHE A 695 -4.50 -14.15 16.69
C PHE A 695 -4.13 -15.62 16.96
N SER A 696 -4.93 -16.58 16.48
CA SER A 696 -4.63 -18.02 16.56
C SER A 696 -3.54 -18.51 15.60
N GLY A 697 -3.12 -17.71 14.61
CA GLY A 697 -2.10 -18.09 13.62
C GLY A 697 -2.63 -18.47 12.23
N HIS A 698 -3.93 -18.33 11.95
CA HIS A 698 -4.45 -18.45 10.58
C HIS A 698 -4.18 -17.17 9.77
N PHE A 699 -3.73 -17.32 8.53
CA PHE A 699 -3.48 -16.20 7.60
C PHE A 699 -4.19 -16.43 6.27
N TYR A 700 -5.08 -15.51 5.90
CA TYR A 700 -5.91 -15.53 4.70
C TYR A 700 -5.31 -14.59 3.65
N ILE A 701 -4.33 -15.06 2.89
CA ILE A 701 -3.68 -14.25 1.86
C ILE A 701 -4.42 -14.46 0.52
N ALA A 702 -4.94 -13.38 -0.06
CA ALA A 702 -5.58 -13.37 -1.39
C ALA A 702 -4.76 -12.57 -2.43
N GLU A 703 -3.73 -11.85 -2.00
CA GLU A 703 -2.74 -11.26 -2.90
C GLU A 703 -1.73 -12.31 -3.34
N ARG A 704 -1.66 -12.57 -4.65
CA ARG A 704 -0.91 -13.67 -5.31
C ARG A 704 -1.39 -15.09 -4.95
N TRP A 705 -2.47 -15.23 -4.18
CA TRP A 705 -3.02 -16.50 -3.71
C TRP A 705 -4.56 -16.48 -3.68
N TYR A 706 -5.17 -17.47 -3.01
CA TYR A 706 -6.59 -17.81 -3.17
C TYR A 706 -7.51 -17.37 -2.01
N GLY A 707 -6.96 -16.80 -0.93
CA GLY A 707 -7.74 -16.24 0.19
C GLY A 707 -8.19 -17.21 1.28
N PHE A 708 -7.67 -18.45 1.27
CA PHE A 708 -7.82 -19.39 2.39
C PHE A 708 -6.65 -19.34 3.38
N ASP A 709 -6.87 -19.95 4.54
CA ASP A 709 -5.93 -20.28 5.61
C ASP A 709 -4.93 -21.35 5.12
N ASP A 710 -3.65 -20.96 5.06
CA ASP A 710 -2.54 -21.84 4.66
C ASP A 710 -1.29 -21.45 5.46
N GLY A 711 -0.84 -22.34 6.36
CA GLY A 711 0.33 -22.08 7.18
C GLY A 711 1.63 -22.07 6.36
N LEU A 712 1.79 -23.00 5.42
CA LEU A 712 3.00 -23.18 4.62
C LEU A 712 3.22 -21.99 3.69
N TYR A 713 2.18 -21.56 2.96
CA TYR A 713 2.25 -20.37 2.11
C TYR A 713 2.41 -19.08 2.91
N ALA A 714 1.78 -18.96 4.09
CA ALA A 714 2.01 -17.82 4.98
C ALA A 714 3.47 -17.76 5.49
N GLY A 715 4.05 -18.90 5.87
CA GLY A 715 5.47 -19.02 6.20
C GLY A 715 6.37 -18.62 5.04
N ALA A 716 6.09 -19.08 3.82
CA ALA A 716 6.83 -18.73 2.62
C ALA A 716 6.75 -17.22 2.30
N ARG A 717 5.58 -16.58 2.47
CA ARG A 717 5.43 -15.12 2.31
C ARG A 717 6.12 -14.31 3.41
N LEU A 718 6.16 -14.80 4.65
CA LEU A 718 6.97 -14.17 5.71
C LEU A 718 8.46 -14.27 5.39
N LEU A 719 8.94 -15.43 4.92
CA LEU A 719 10.33 -15.67 4.51
C LEU A 719 10.74 -14.81 3.31
N GLU A 720 9.87 -14.64 2.32
CA GLU A 720 10.08 -13.69 1.20
C GLU A 720 10.38 -12.27 1.73
N ILE A 721 9.50 -11.74 2.60
CA ILE A 721 9.62 -10.37 3.12
C ILE A 721 10.86 -10.22 4.01
N LEU A 722 11.16 -11.21 4.86
CA LEU A 722 12.30 -11.20 5.78
C LEU A 722 13.65 -11.41 5.07
N SER A 723 13.71 -12.26 4.05
CA SER A 723 14.93 -12.45 3.23
C SER A 723 15.30 -11.17 2.45
N ALA A 724 14.32 -10.33 2.13
CA ALA A 724 14.52 -9.02 1.51
C ALA A 724 14.93 -7.90 2.51
N ARG A 725 15.10 -8.22 3.80
CA ARG A 725 15.66 -7.32 4.82
C ARG A 725 17.14 -7.64 5.08
N ARG A 726 17.88 -6.66 5.62
CA ARG A 726 19.29 -6.80 6.04
C ARG A 726 19.45 -6.85 7.55
N GLU A 727 18.42 -6.40 8.23
CA GLU A 727 18.21 -6.42 9.66
C GLU A 727 17.99 -7.86 10.15
N SER A 728 18.27 -8.12 11.43
CA SER A 728 17.88 -9.40 12.05
C SER A 728 16.35 -9.51 12.13
N VAL A 729 15.81 -10.73 12.26
CA VAL A 729 14.36 -10.93 12.39
C VAL A 729 13.85 -10.26 13.66
N ALA A 730 14.63 -10.32 14.75
CA ALA A 730 14.37 -9.59 15.98
C ALA A 730 14.31 -8.07 15.75
N ASP A 731 15.28 -7.47 15.04
CA ASP A 731 15.30 -6.04 14.74
C ASP A 731 14.13 -5.59 13.85
N VAL A 732 13.70 -6.43 12.88
CA VAL A 732 12.53 -6.15 12.04
C VAL A 732 11.26 -6.03 12.88
N PHE A 733 10.99 -6.99 13.77
CA PHE A 733 9.79 -6.93 14.61
C PHE A 733 9.91 -5.88 15.74
N LYS A 734 11.10 -5.61 16.25
CA LYS A 734 11.39 -4.55 17.23
C LYS A 734 11.17 -3.13 16.69
N ALA A 735 11.15 -2.95 15.37
CA ALA A 735 10.78 -1.69 14.72
C ALA A 735 9.26 -1.49 14.55
N LEU A 736 8.46 -2.57 14.63
CA LEU A 736 6.99 -2.52 14.56
C LEU A 736 6.39 -2.16 15.93
N PRO A 737 5.22 -1.53 15.99
CA PRO A 737 4.59 -1.18 17.27
C PRO A 737 4.17 -2.42 18.07
N GLU A 738 4.15 -2.28 19.39
CA GLU A 738 3.79 -3.31 20.36
C GLU A 738 3.11 -2.67 21.58
N ASP A 739 2.23 -3.42 22.23
CA ASP A 739 1.67 -3.11 23.54
C ASP A 739 2.20 -4.14 24.54
N VAL A 740 2.40 -3.75 25.80
CA VAL A 740 2.56 -4.74 26.89
C VAL A 740 1.24 -5.50 26.99
N SER A 741 1.24 -6.80 26.70
CA SER A 741 0.02 -7.60 26.55
C SER A 741 0.10 -8.95 27.25
N THR A 742 -1.06 -9.48 27.63
CA THR A 742 -1.16 -10.86 28.13
C THR A 742 -1.11 -11.87 26.98
N PRO A 743 -0.71 -13.12 27.27
CA PRO A 743 -1.18 -14.26 26.48
C PRO A 743 -2.72 -14.36 26.53
N GLU A 744 -3.29 -15.33 25.83
CA GLU A 744 -4.72 -15.63 25.96
C GLU A 744 -5.03 -16.23 27.34
N ILE A 745 -6.05 -15.70 28.01
CA ILE A 745 -6.47 -16.15 29.34
C ILE A 745 -7.81 -16.90 29.19
N ALA A 746 -7.81 -18.18 29.52
CA ALA A 746 -9.00 -19.03 29.46
C ALA A 746 -9.64 -19.21 30.85
N LEU A 747 -10.91 -18.79 31.00
CA LEU A 747 -11.71 -19.03 32.21
C LEU A 747 -12.76 -20.11 31.92
N ASN A 748 -12.88 -21.09 32.82
CA ASN A 748 -13.93 -22.12 32.70
C ASN A 748 -15.30 -21.54 33.14
N THR A 749 -16.36 -21.95 32.46
CA THR A 749 -17.75 -21.55 32.74
C THR A 749 -18.70 -22.67 32.27
N THR A 750 -19.96 -22.39 31.93
CA THR A 750 -20.88 -23.35 31.29
C THR A 750 -21.35 -22.86 29.92
N GLU A 751 -21.81 -23.80 29.07
CA GLU A 751 -22.41 -23.46 27.77
C GLU A 751 -23.58 -22.47 27.90
N ASP A 752 -24.42 -22.65 28.91
CA ASP A 752 -25.59 -21.78 29.16
C ASP A 752 -25.18 -20.39 29.69
N ARG A 753 -24.17 -20.31 30.58
CA ARG A 753 -23.78 -19.04 31.21
C ARG A 753 -22.91 -18.18 30.30
N LYS A 754 -22.03 -18.77 29.47
CA LYS A 754 -20.98 -18.01 28.75
C LYS A 754 -21.53 -16.85 27.89
N PHE A 755 -22.63 -17.05 27.18
CA PHE A 755 -23.23 -15.98 26.36
C PHE A 755 -23.97 -14.94 27.21
N THR A 756 -24.78 -15.39 28.17
CA THR A 756 -25.53 -14.46 29.06
C THR A 756 -24.61 -13.59 29.91
N LEU A 757 -23.42 -14.08 30.27
CA LEU A 757 -22.43 -13.29 31.00
C LEU A 757 -21.76 -12.22 30.13
N ILE A 758 -21.52 -12.47 28.85
CA ILE A 758 -21.09 -11.42 27.90
C ILE A 758 -22.15 -10.34 27.79
N ASP A 759 -23.42 -10.74 27.65
CA ASP A 759 -24.54 -9.80 27.62
C ASP A 759 -24.64 -8.99 28.93
N ASP A 760 -24.41 -9.60 30.10
CA ASP A 760 -24.43 -8.92 31.39
C ASP A 760 -23.28 -7.89 31.52
N LEU A 761 -22.05 -8.29 31.19
CA LEU A 761 -20.86 -7.42 31.23
C LEU A 761 -20.97 -6.24 30.24
N ALA A 762 -21.58 -6.46 29.07
CA ALA A 762 -21.83 -5.40 28.08
C ALA A 762 -22.85 -4.34 28.55
N LYS A 763 -23.48 -4.52 29.72
CA LYS A 763 -24.36 -3.54 30.39
C LYS A 763 -23.74 -2.91 31.65
N ASP A 764 -22.53 -3.31 32.04
CA ASP A 764 -21.85 -2.78 33.24
C ASP A 764 -21.28 -1.38 32.95
N GLU A 765 -21.99 -0.33 33.36
CA GLU A 765 -21.60 1.07 33.15
C GLU A 765 -20.20 1.39 33.70
N ALA A 766 -19.75 0.72 34.77
CA ALA A 766 -18.44 0.94 35.37
C ALA A 766 -17.31 0.18 34.64
N LEU A 767 -17.63 -0.79 33.79
CA LEU A 767 -16.69 -1.44 32.87
C LEU A 767 -16.54 -0.66 31.55
N ILE A 768 -17.65 -0.12 31.02
CA ILE A 768 -17.70 0.40 29.64
C ILE A 768 -17.54 1.93 29.51
N SER A 769 -17.70 2.71 30.58
CA SER A 769 -17.83 4.18 30.49
C SER A 769 -16.57 4.94 30.06
N GLU A 770 -15.37 4.38 30.28
CA GLU A 770 -14.09 5.03 29.92
C GLU A 770 -13.59 4.68 28.50
N GLY A 771 -14.21 3.72 27.80
CA GLY A 771 -13.66 3.14 26.57
C GLY A 771 -14.65 3.00 25.41
N ARG A 772 -14.12 2.83 24.20
CA ARG A 772 -14.91 2.55 23.00
C ARG A 772 -15.25 1.06 22.95
N VAL A 773 -16.53 0.75 23.04
CA VAL A 773 -17.08 -0.61 23.03
C VAL A 773 -17.24 -1.16 21.60
N PHE A 774 -16.88 -2.43 21.41
CA PHE A 774 -17.08 -3.22 20.21
C PHE A 774 -17.68 -4.60 20.57
N ASN A 775 -18.93 -4.84 20.17
CA ASN A 775 -19.66 -6.08 20.46
C ASN A 775 -19.77 -7.00 19.21
N THR A 776 -18.71 -7.07 18.42
CA THR A 776 -18.66 -7.85 17.16
C THR A 776 -18.64 -9.37 17.46
N ASP A 777 -17.82 -9.75 18.43
CA ASP A 777 -17.67 -11.10 18.97
C ASP A 777 -17.13 -10.96 20.41
N GLY A 778 -17.96 -11.31 21.40
CA GLY A 778 -17.72 -10.91 22.79
C GLY A 778 -17.88 -9.40 23.03
N LEU A 779 -17.15 -8.92 24.02
CA LEU A 779 -17.04 -7.53 24.46
C LEU A 779 -15.56 -7.11 24.39
N ARG A 780 -15.20 -6.28 23.40
CA ARG A 780 -13.90 -5.59 23.32
C ARG A 780 -14.09 -4.12 23.69
N ILE A 781 -13.17 -3.59 24.49
CA ILE A 781 -13.17 -2.20 24.95
C ILE A 781 -11.81 -1.59 24.64
N GLU A 782 -11.78 -0.53 23.83
CA GLU A 782 -10.56 0.21 23.49
C GLU A 782 -10.52 1.55 24.24
N PHE A 783 -9.53 1.69 25.12
CA PHE A 783 -9.20 2.94 25.80
C PHE A 783 -8.17 3.73 24.97
N THR A 784 -7.81 4.92 25.42
CA THR A 784 -6.77 5.73 24.73
C THR A 784 -5.38 5.10 24.80
N ASP A 785 -5.09 4.39 25.89
CA ASP A 785 -3.80 3.87 26.31
C ASP A 785 -3.70 2.33 26.22
N GLY A 786 -4.79 1.63 25.94
CA GLY A 786 -4.81 0.16 25.88
C GLY A 786 -6.17 -0.41 25.50
N TRP A 787 -6.32 -1.72 25.58
CA TRP A 787 -7.58 -2.41 25.28
C TRP A 787 -7.74 -3.71 26.07
N GLY A 788 -8.99 -4.15 26.22
CA GLY A 788 -9.34 -5.43 26.83
C GLY A 788 -10.44 -6.14 26.06
N LEU A 789 -10.40 -7.47 26.06
CA LEU A 789 -11.38 -8.36 25.43
C LEU A 789 -11.84 -9.43 26.43
N ILE A 790 -13.14 -9.72 26.41
CA ILE A 790 -13.70 -10.99 26.87
C ILE A 790 -14.69 -11.51 25.83
N ARG A 791 -14.54 -12.77 25.39
CA ARG A 791 -15.46 -13.41 24.43
C ARG A 791 -15.76 -14.85 24.82
N ALA A 792 -16.92 -15.36 24.42
CA ALA A 792 -17.29 -16.76 24.61
C ALA A 792 -16.58 -17.66 23.59
N SER A 793 -16.05 -18.81 24.03
CA SER A 793 -15.55 -19.84 23.11
C SER A 793 -16.71 -20.48 22.35
N ASN A 794 -16.55 -20.65 21.03
CA ASN A 794 -17.54 -21.31 20.17
C ASN A 794 -17.34 -22.83 20.08
N THR A 795 -16.33 -23.37 20.77
CA THR A 795 -15.94 -24.78 20.73
C THR A 795 -15.87 -25.45 22.11
N THR A 796 -15.88 -24.65 23.20
CA THR A 796 -15.72 -25.11 24.59
C THR A 796 -16.52 -24.24 25.58
N PRO A 797 -16.83 -24.74 26.80
CA PRO A 797 -17.50 -23.96 27.86
C PRO A 797 -16.51 -23.03 28.58
N ARG A 798 -15.88 -22.13 27.81
CA ARG A 798 -14.84 -21.21 28.28
C ARG A 798 -15.10 -19.78 27.81
N LEU A 799 -14.60 -18.82 28.58
CA LEU A 799 -14.39 -17.44 28.18
C LEU A 799 -12.92 -17.27 27.83
N THR A 800 -12.62 -16.59 26.73
CA THR A 800 -11.24 -16.26 26.33
C THR A 800 -11.04 -14.76 26.43
N LEU A 801 -10.01 -14.33 27.14
CA LEU A 801 -9.68 -12.93 27.39
C LEU A 801 -8.28 -12.60 26.87
N ARG A 802 -8.07 -11.33 26.51
CA ARG A 802 -6.74 -10.76 26.27
C ARG A 802 -6.76 -9.28 26.65
N PHE A 803 -5.66 -8.79 27.20
CA PHE A 803 -5.50 -7.40 27.60
C PHE A 803 -4.18 -6.85 27.07
N ALA A 804 -4.14 -5.55 26.76
CA ALA A 804 -2.89 -4.87 26.38
C ALA A 804 -2.91 -3.38 26.72
N GLY A 805 -1.74 -2.76 26.87
CA GLY A 805 -1.60 -1.32 27.02
C GLY A 805 -0.21 -0.77 26.68
N ASP A 806 -0.10 0.56 26.64
CA ASP A 806 1.16 1.29 26.44
C ASP A 806 2.25 0.90 27.46
N ASN A 807 1.84 0.38 28.63
CA ASN A 807 2.70 0.04 29.76
C ASN A 807 1.97 -0.90 30.75
N GLU A 808 2.73 -1.42 31.72
CA GLU A 808 2.28 -2.34 32.77
C GLU A 808 1.21 -1.75 33.71
N GLU A 809 1.26 -0.45 34.06
CA GLU A 809 0.26 0.20 34.92
C GLU A 809 -1.11 0.27 34.22
N THR A 810 -1.12 0.61 32.92
CA THR A 810 -2.32 0.54 32.09
C THR A 810 -2.84 -0.90 31.97
N LEU A 811 -1.96 -1.89 31.77
CA LEU A 811 -2.37 -3.30 31.67
C LEU A 811 -3.08 -3.77 32.95
N GLN A 812 -2.47 -3.51 34.11
CA GLN A 812 -3.02 -3.85 35.42
C GLN A 812 -4.33 -3.09 35.71
N ARG A 813 -4.46 -1.81 35.28
CA ARG A 813 -5.71 -1.05 35.37
C ARG A 813 -6.85 -1.71 34.59
N ILE A 814 -6.60 -2.11 33.35
CA ILE A 814 -7.61 -2.74 32.48
C ILE A 814 -7.99 -4.13 33.01
N GLN A 815 -7.02 -4.92 33.44
CA GLN A 815 -7.24 -6.19 34.15
C GLN A 815 -8.12 -6.00 35.40
N ALA A 816 -7.81 -5.01 36.24
CA ALA A 816 -8.57 -4.71 37.46
C ALA A 816 -10.02 -4.29 37.17
N LEU A 817 -10.27 -3.49 36.11
CA LEU A 817 -11.63 -3.14 35.68
C LEU A 817 -12.43 -4.39 35.29
N MET A 818 -11.86 -5.28 34.46
CA MET A 818 -12.51 -6.53 34.07
C MET A 818 -12.72 -7.47 35.26
N LYS A 819 -11.73 -7.61 36.15
CA LYS A 819 -11.81 -8.42 37.38
C LYS A 819 -12.95 -7.94 38.29
N GLN A 820 -13.11 -6.63 38.44
CA GLN A 820 -14.21 -6.06 39.23
C GLN A 820 -15.58 -6.33 38.59
N ALA A 821 -15.72 -6.22 37.26
CA ALA A 821 -16.96 -6.52 36.56
C ALA A 821 -17.32 -8.02 36.64
N LEU A 822 -16.34 -8.91 36.45
CA LEU A 822 -16.50 -10.35 36.67
C LEU A 822 -16.92 -10.66 38.11
N THR A 823 -16.31 -10.01 39.11
CA THR A 823 -16.69 -10.17 40.52
C THR A 823 -18.14 -9.71 40.80
N ARG A 824 -18.69 -8.77 40.02
CA ARG A 824 -20.09 -8.33 40.12
C ARG A 824 -21.07 -9.29 39.44
N HIS A 825 -20.71 -9.84 38.27
CA HIS A 825 -21.65 -10.56 37.39
C HIS A 825 -21.47 -12.09 37.36
N ALA A 826 -20.33 -12.60 37.83
CA ALA A 826 -20.01 -14.02 37.96
C ALA A 826 -18.96 -14.27 39.08
N PRO A 827 -19.31 -13.98 40.36
CA PRO A 827 -18.40 -14.17 41.51
C PRO A 827 -17.98 -15.64 41.74
N GLU A 828 -18.62 -16.60 41.05
CA GLU A 828 -18.23 -18.01 41.00
C GLU A 828 -17.02 -18.30 40.09
N ILE A 829 -16.60 -17.36 39.23
CA ILE A 829 -15.46 -17.54 38.31
C ILE A 829 -14.17 -17.02 38.96
N GLU A 830 -13.23 -17.94 39.19
CA GLU A 830 -11.89 -17.59 39.64
C GLU A 830 -11.11 -16.82 38.56
N THR A 831 -10.48 -15.71 38.94
CA THR A 831 -9.80 -14.78 38.02
C THR A 831 -8.28 -14.80 38.28
N PRO A 832 -7.48 -15.43 37.40
CA PRO A 832 -6.05 -15.68 37.59
C PRO A 832 -5.14 -14.47 37.29
N PHE A 833 -5.76 -13.30 37.06
CA PHE A 833 -5.18 -11.98 36.90
C PHE A 833 -5.88 -11.04 37.89
#